data_AF-A0A672USA8-F1
#
_entry.id   AF-A0A672USA8-F1
#
_cell.length_a   1.000
_cell.length_b   1.000
_cell.length_c   1.000
_cell.angle_alpha   90.00
_cell.angle_beta   90.00
_cell.angle_gamma   90.00
#
_symmetry.space_group_name_H-M   'P 1'
#
loop_
_entity.id
_entity.type
_entity.pdbx_description
1 polymer ?
#
loop_
_entity_poly.entity_id
_entity_poly.type
_entity_poly.pdbx_seq_one_letter_code
_entity_poly.pdbx_strand_id
1 'polypeptide(L)'
;MVGLSTGSTGSCLRCQRAPAGLPEPGAAVALQAGAACKLAWKPAGHGAAPRKERAPLRRWGLNCYMYAPKDELKHRLLWREPYTEHEAAHMCSLIEAAQEQGVEFVFAISAGQDMVFSSAGDRLLLQQKLRQVAAMGCRSFALLFDDIDPCMCQADRDAFPSLAQAQASVANEVYQELGQPPIFLFCPTEYCSSLCSPSPSQSCYLLTIGRELLPGISVIWTGPKVVSQELSAALLEEVEGVLRRPPIIWDNLYANDYDCRRVFLGPYTGRAPGLMARLQGLLLNPNCELQANFIPIHTLGSWFRSELGSSGSFLGMEPAAAGGDSQGPQDGSYSPQEALELALRDWVPCSSTQPEASRADMPQTRSGPGAAASPVPPALVITEGGASPVPPAPLIDGAGASPGPTASLTPEEARSSPMSLLTLEEAVSGPTVALTPKEARTSPTAPVTPEKAGSVPIAPLTPEKRRSSPTAPLMPDEPRSSPTVLLTPEEPMSSPTAPLTPEEPRSSPTAPLTPEEPRPSPTAPLTLGEVRMLVELFYLPYHHGPLAQHLLEHFQWLQANSLSVGVSAAAPSAGAGRWRSRAQSFARLCTQTCRLHVRLVGAAGRALLYDLHPYLWDIRNVLLAASAFIQWLGCQSITAPILLQGDAEPWAQRGGLFGELQALLPVGNSSDLFYQPPPLFPSRQLYVLRPLLPQDKGELYRMCREGLDCDPKVAEILVAHPDLLGDRLLGSFLSLSPEYTFVLEDEAGPCGYAAGALCAEGFLQQRDHGWLPAMRHKYPRDLEALLFFHTEPAAVPLPVLRRFPSLVQLGTATRTLDAGASRSLALCLLSALRANGSRGVFCQVSAADQQQLSFYSKLGFVALPVAWDGCPGAWLLGRLL
;
A
#
# COMPACT_ATOMS: atom_id res chain seq x y z
N MET A 1 -2.88 6.85 -26.74
CA MET A 1 -4.27 6.53 -26.31
C MET A 1 -4.20 5.36 -25.32
N VAL A 2 -3.84 5.66 -24.08
CA VAL A 2 -4.00 4.77 -22.92
C VAL A 2 -4.64 5.67 -21.89
N GLY A 3 -5.97 5.61 -21.81
CA GLY A 3 -6.71 6.37 -20.83
C GLY A 3 -6.35 5.83 -19.45
N LEU A 4 -5.82 6.70 -18.59
CA LEU A 4 -5.94 6.51 -17.16
C LEU A 4 -7.44 6.44 -16.89
N SER A 5 -7.95 5.24 -16.62
CA SER A 5 -9.32 5.08 -16.18
C SER A 5 -9.50 5.96 -14.97
N THR A 6 -10.40 6.94 -15.09
CA THR A 6 -11.05 7.63 -13.99
C THR A 6 -11.78 6.57 -13.16
N GLY A 7 -11.01 5.88 -12.31
CA GLY A 7 -11.58 5.08 -11.24
C GLY A 7 -12.30 6.07 -10.35
N SER A 8 -13.59 5.82 -10.13
CA SER A 8 -14.41 6.51 -9.16
C SER A 8 -13.58 6.91 -7.94
N THR A 9 -13.64 8.18 -7.55
CA THR A 9 -13.36 8.64 -6.19
C THR A 9 -14.38 7.98 -5.25
N GLY A 10 -14.27 6.66 -5.10
CA GLY A 10 -14.84 5.96 -3.98
C GLY A 10 -14.04 6.47 -2.79
N SER A 11 -14.64 7.37 -2.02
CA SER A 11 -14.10 7.88 -0.78
C SER A 11 -13.39 6.75 -0.03
N CYS A 12 -12.08 6.88 0.16
CA CYS A 12 -11.34 5.90 0.90
C CYS A 12 -11.89 5.92 2.33
N LEU A 13 -12.43 4.79 2.80
CA LEU A 13 -12.88 4.63 4.20
C LEU A 13 -11.79 4.99 5.23
N ARG A 14 -10.50 5.05 4.83
CA ARG A 14 -9.39 5.52 5.66
C ARG A 14 -9.37 7.04 5.86
N CYS A 15 -9.85 7.85 4.91
CA CYS A 15 -9.84 9.32 4.99
C CYS A 15 -10.99 9.91 5.82
N GLN A 16 -12.03 9.12 6.14
CA GLN A 16 -13.27 9.60 6.78
C GLN A 16 -13.24 9.69 8.33
N ARG A 17 -12.07 9.63 8.99
CA ARG A 17 -12.02 9.57 10.46
C ARG A 17 -10.99 10.51 11.06
N ALA A 18 -11.31 11.80 11.07
CA ALA A 18 -10.73 12.75 12.02
C ALA A 18 -11.70 12.96 13.21
N PRO A 19 -11.23 12.96 14.48
CA PRO A 19 -12.03 13.47 15.59
C PRO A 19 -12.22 14.98 15.43
N ALA A 20 -13.42 15.47 15.72
CA ALA A 20 -13.79 16.87 15.64
C ALA A 20 -12.78 17.75 16.42
N GLY A 21 -12.13 18.71 15.73
CA GLY A 21 -11.31 19.76 16.36
C GLY A 21 -9.87 19.96 15.85
N LEU A 22 -9.44 19.32 14.76
CA LEU A 22 -8.14 19.55 14.13
C LEU A 22 -8.33 19.76 12.61
N PRO A 23 -7.43 20.49 11.91
CA PRO A 23 -7.63 20.81 10.49
C PRO A 23 -7.80 19.53 9.66
N GLU A 24 -8.89 19.51 8.89
CA GLU A 24 -9.30 18.42 8.01
C GLU A 24 -8.22 18.09 6.95
N PRO A 25 -8.09 16.83 6.50
CA PRO A 25 -7.23 16.46 5.38
C PRO A 25 -7.72 17.14 4.09
N GLY A 26 -6.80 17.72 3.31
CA GLY A 26 -7.12 18.40 2.03
C GLY A 26 -6.62 19.85 1.89
N ALA A 27 -5.76 20.32 2.80
CA ALA A 27 -5.15 21.63 2.69
C ALA A 27 -3.81 21.62 1.93
N ALA A 28 -3.65 22.52 0.96
CA ALA A 28 -2.36 22.75 0.32
C ALA A 28 -1.56 23.79 1.13
N VAL A 29 -0.32 23.46 1.48
CA VAL A 29 0.58 24.32 2.26
C VAL A 29 1.60 24.94 1.31
N ALA A 30 1.83 26.24 1.36
CA ALA A 30 2.49 26.92 0.25
C ALA A 30 3.46 28.05 0.59
N LEU A 31 4.18 28.47 -0.44
CA LEU A 31 5.13 29.56 -0.50
C LEU A 31 4.97 30.38 -1.79
N GLN A 32 5.25 31.67 -1.75
CA GLN A 32 5.29 32.58 -2.91
C GLN A 32 6.74 32.96 -3.27
N ALA A 33 7.08 33.09 -4.56
CA ALA A 33 8.39 33.50 -5.07
C ALA A 33 8.30 34.83 -5.83
N GLY A 34 9.20 35.77 -5.54
CA GLY A 34 9.65 36.78 -6.50
C GLY A 34 8.76 38.00 -6.79
N ALA A 35 9.15 39.15 -6.21
CA ALA A 35 9.26 40.44 -6.90
C ALA A 35 8.03 41.07 -7.60
N ALA A 36 6.80 40.83 -7.13
CA ALA A 36 5.67 41.74 -7.37
C ALA A 36 4.76 41.89 -6.14
N CYS A 37 5.37 41.98 -4.96
CA CYS A 37 4.81 42.75 -3.85
C CYS A 37 5.98 43.40 -3.10
N LYS A 38 6.26 44.65 -3.45
CA LYS A 38 6.82 45.60 -2.49
C LYS A 38 5.76 45.84 -1.42
N LEU A 39 5.69 44.98 -0.42
CA LEU A 39 5.18 45.36 0.90
C LEU A 39 6.39 45.37 1.83
N ALA A 40 6.95 46.58 1.95
CA ALA A 40 7.91 46.88 2.99
C ALA A 40 7.22 46.75 4.35
N TRP A 41 7.86 46.08 5.31
CA TRP A 41 7.80 46.57 6.68
C TRP A 41 9.21 46.59 7.29
N LYS A 42 9.73 47.81 7.36
CA LYS A 42 10.87 48.23 8.18
C LYS A 42 10.41 48.19 9.65
N PRO A 43 11.15 47.58 10.60
CA PRO A 43 10.78 47.72 12.01
C PRO A 43 11.05 49.18 12.42
N ALA A 44 9.99 49.97 12.58
CA ALA A 44 10.06 51.16 13.43
C ALA A 44 10.11 50.66 14.88
N GLY A 45 11.18 50.99 15.59
CA GLY A 45 11.37 50.60 16.98
C GLY A 45 10.25 51.10 17.87
N HIS A 46 9.81 50.28 18.82
CA HIS A 46 10.11 50.38 20.25
C HIS A 46 9.49 49.14 20.92
N GLY A 47 10.07 48.74 22.05
CA GLY A 47 10.03 47.37 22.54
C GLY A 47 8.70 46.88 23.09
N ALA A 48 8.43 45.60 22.82
CA ALA A 48 7.76 44.68 23.73
C ALA A 48 8.04 43.25 23.23
N ALA A 49 8.67 42.42 24.06
CA ALA A 49 8.94 41.03 23.75
C ALA A 49 7.65 40.19 23.83
N PRO A 50 7.39 39.24 22.90
CA PRO A 50 6.38 38.21 23.13
C PRO A 50 7.00 36.80 23.27
N ARG A 51 6.67 36.17 24.40
CA ARG A 51 6.50 34.71 24.61
C ARG A 51 5.38 34.21 23.68
N LYS A 52 5.24 32.97 23.21
CA LYS A 52 5.98 31.69 23.22
C LYS A 52 5.31 30.85 22.09
N GLU A 53 6.11 30.08 21.36
CA GLU A 53 5.77 29.11 20.28
C GLU A 53 5.19 29.67 18.96
N ARG A 54 6.07 29.82 17.96
CA ARG A 54 5.74 30.15 16.56
C ARG A 54 5.29 28.87 15.83
N ALA A 55 4.21 28.93 15.07
CA ALA A 55 3.69 27.80 14.29
C ALA A 55 4.72 27.22 13.28
N PRO A 56 4.58 25.94 12.85
CA PRO A 56 5.59 25.22 12.07
C PRO A 56 6.00 25.91 10.75
N LEU A 57 5.04 26.52 10.05
CA LEU A 57 5.27 27.13 8.73
C LEU A 57 6.25 28.31 8.79
N ARG A 58 6.01 29.28 9.69
CA ARG A 58 6.92 30.42 9.86
C ARG A 58 8.28 30.01 10.41
N ARG A 59 8.34 28.98 11.24
CA ARG A 59 9.63 28.43 11.73
C ARG A 59 10.52 28.01 10.56
N TRP A 60 9.94 27.54 9.47
CA TRP A 60 10.66 27.10 8.27
C TRP A 60 10.69 28.14 7.14
N GLY A 61 10.21 29.35 7.39
CA GLY A 61 10.21 30.45 6.41
C GLY A 61 9.07 30.38 5.38
N LEU A 62 8.05 29.55 5.62
CA LEU A 62 6.86 29.42 4.78
C LEU A 62 5.82 30.50 5.11
N ASN A 63 5.00 30.89 4.12
CA ASN A 63 4.16 32.10 4.23
C ASN A 63 2.74 32.00 3.67
N CYS A 64 2.32 30.88 3.08
CA CYS A 64 1.00 30.76 2.45
C CYS A 64 0.32 29.43 2.83
N TYR A 65 -1.01 29.47 2.96
CA TYR A 65 -1.88 28.33 3.15
C TYR A 65 -3.07 28.47 2.22
N MET A 66 -3.30 27.47 1.37
CA MET A 66 -4.43 27.44 0.46
C MET A 66 -5.43 26.38 0.90
N TYR A 67 -6.63 26.84 1.22
CA TYR A 67 -7.76 26.00 1.58
C TYR A 67 -8.43 25.46 0.30
N ALA A 68 -8.15 24.19 -0.04
CA ALA A 68 -8.68 23.53 -1.23
C ALA A 68 -9.07 22.03 -1.02
N PRO A 69 -9.78 21.66 0.06
CA PRO A 69 -10.10 20.26 0.33
C PRO A 69 -11.14 19.71 -0.65
N LYS A 70 -10.75 18.74 -1.49
CA LYS A 70 -11.63 18.13 -2.50
C LYS A 70 -12.83 17.40 -1.92
N ASP A 71 -12.70 16.85 -0.72
CA ASP A 71 -13.75 16.09 -0.03
C ASP A 71 -14.73 16.97 0.75
N GLU A 72 -14.45 18.27 0.93
CA GLU A 72 -15.40 19.19 1.53
C GLU A 72 -16.54 19.50 0.55
N LEU A 73 -17.76 19.11 0.90
CA LEU A 73 -18.91 19.22 0.02
C LEU A 73 -19.09 20.65 -0.52
N LYS A 74 -19.04 21.68 0.33
CA LYS A 74 -19.29 23.08 -0.10
C LYS A 74 -18.10 23.75 -0.79
N HIS A 75 -16.95 23.09 -0.87
CA HIS A 75 -15.83 23.53 -1.69
C HIS A 75 -15.98 23.09 -3.16
N ARG A 76 -16.57 21.90 -3.39
CA ARG A 76 -16.65 21.29 -4.73
C ARG A 76 -18.06 20.85 -5.14
N LEU A 77 -18.64 19.85 -4.48
CA LEU A 77 -19.90 19.21 -4.93
C LEU A 77 -21.13 20.12 -4.75
N LEU A 78 -21.18 20.89 -3.67
CA LEU A 78 -22.25 21.79 -3.27
C LEU A 78 -21.75 23.24 -3.24
N TRP A 79 -20.91 23.64 -4.19
CA TRP A 79 -20.25 24.95 -4.22
C TRP A 79 -21.23 26.14 -4.23
N ARG A 80 -22.47 25.92 -4.72
CA ARG A 80 -23.56 26.91 -4.72
C ARG A 80 -24.12 27.18 -3.31
N GLU A 81 -23.99 26.23 -2.39
CA GLU A 81 -24.54 26.34 -1.04
C GLU A 81 -23.68 27.27 -0.18
N PRO A 82 -24.27 28.31 0.46
CA PRO A 82 -23.54 29.16 1.39
C PRO A 82 -23.08 28.38 2.63
N TYR A 83 -22.04 28.87 3.29
CA TYR A 83 -21.70 28.36 4.62
C TYR A 83 -22.80 28.73 5.62
N THR A 84 -23.17 27.78 6.49
CA THR A 84 -24.01 28.02 7.66
C THR A 84 -23.25 28.88 8.66
N GLU A 85 -23.94 29.46 9.64
CA GLU A 85 -23.31 30.26 10.70
C GLU A 85 -22.21 29.49 11.45
N HIS A 86 -22.44 28.20 11.71
CA HIS A 86 -21.46 27.34 12.38
C HIS A 86 -20.21 27.09 11.53
N GLU A 87 -20.38 26.74 10.25
CA GLU A 87 -19.25 26.54 9.32
C GLU A 87 -18.48 27.86 9.10
N ALA A 88 -19.20 28.98 8.99
CA ALA A 88 -18.61 30.31 8.86
C ALA A 88 -17.78 30.68 10.09
N ALA A 89 -18.25 30.38 11.30
CA ALA A 89 -17.49 30.62 12.53
C ALA A 89 -16.17 29.82 12.56
N HIS A 90 -16.19 28.57 12.10
CA HIS A 90 -14.96 27.77 11.97
C HIS A 90 -14.00 28.35 10.92
N MET A 91 -14.52 28.77 9.76
CA MET A 91 -13.74 29.45 8.72
C MET A 91 -13.08 30.74 9.23
N CYS A 92 -13.82 31.59 9.95
CA CYS A 92 -13.31 32.80 10.59
C CYS A 92 -12.14 32.46 11.52
N SER A 93 -12.33 31.47 12.40
CA SER A 93 -11.28 31.06 13.35
C SER A 93 -10.02 30.58 12.62
N LEU A 94 -10.15 29.86 11.50
CA LEU A 94 -9.02 29.42 10.70
C LEU A 94 -8.30 30.58 9.99
N ILE A 95 -9.05 31.54 9.44
CA ILE A 95 -8.52 32.75 8.82
C ILE A 95 -7.76 33.59 9.85
N GLU A 96 -8.35 33.80 11.03
CA GLU A 96 -7.73 34.53 12.14
C GLU A 96 -6.44 33.85 12.61
N ALA A 97 -6.45 32.53 12.79
CA ALA A 97 -5.26 31.77 13.15
C ALA A 97 -4.14 31.92 12.11
N ALA A 98 -4.46 31.89 10.81
CA ALA A 98 -3.47 32.13 9.75
C ALA A 98 -2.88 33.55 9.86
N GLN A 99 -3.72 34.57 10.09
CA GLN A 99 -3.28 35.95 10.24
C GLN A 99 -2.41 36.18 11.48
N GLU A 100 -2.76 35.60 12.63
CA GLU A 100 -1.96 35.65 13.86
C GLU A 100 -0.58 35.02 13.67
N GLN A 101 -0.53 33.94 12.88
CA GLN A 101 0.72 33.29 12.48
C GLN A 101 1.35 33.97 11.26
N GLY A 102 0.79 35.08 10.77
CA GLY A 102 1.18 35.81 9.58
C GLY A 102 1.46 34.93 8.36
N VAL A 103 0.58 33.97 8.15
CA VAL A 103 0.48 33.14 6.95
C VAL A 103 -0.67 33.71 6.12
N GLU A 104 -0.44 33.89 4.83
CA GLU A 104 -1.47 34.30 3.89
C GLU A 104 -2.47 33.16 3.70
N PHE A 105 -3.77 33.45 3.90
CA PHE A 105 -4.84 32.47 3.74
C PHE A 105 -5.53 32.68 2.39
N VAL A 106 -5.42 31.68 1.51
CA VAL A 106 -6.06 31.67 0.19
C VAL A 106 -7.28 30.73 0.23
N PHE A 107 -8.48 31.26 0.04
CA PHE A 107 -9.68 30.44 -0.09
C PHE A 107 -9.88 29.99 -1.54
N ALA A 108 -9.85 28.69 -1.79
CA ALA A 108 -10.14 28.14 -3.11
C ALA A 108 -11.57 27.62 -3.23
N ILE A 109 -12.11 27.60 -4.45
CA ILE A 109 -13.40 26.96 -4.76
C ILE A 109 -13.32 26.22 -6.11
N SER A 110 -13.83 24.98 -6.14
CA SER A 110 -13.88 24.12 -7.33
C SER A 110 -15.31 24.07 -7.91
N ALA A 111 -15.69 25.07 -8.69
CA ALA A 111 -17.03 25.14 -9.30
C ALA A 111 -17.17 24.41 -10.64
N GLY A 112 -16.07 23.93 -11.24
CA GLY A 112 -16.06 23.47 -12.63
C GLY A 112 -16.83 22.19 -12.96
N GLN A 113 -17.23 21.39 -11.96
CA GLN A 113 -17.81 20.06 -12.20
C GLN A 113 -19.24 20.13 -12.77
N ASP A 114 -20.02 21.13 -12.38
CA ASP A 114 -21.42 21.26 -12.77
C ASP A 114 -21.88 22.72 -12.98
N MET A 115 -20.94 23.68 -13.04
CA MET A 115 -21.26 25.06 -13.38
C MET A 115 -21.69 25.19 -14.84
N VAL A 116 -22.79 25.93 -15.06
CA VAL A 116 -23.15 26.44 -16.38
C VAL A 116 -22.55 27.84 -16.52
N PHE A 117 -21.45 27.97 -17.27
CA PHE A 117 -20.63 29.19 -17.32
C PHE A 117 -21.41 30.42 -17.82
N SER A 118 -22.40 30.21 -18.69
CA SER A 118 -23.27 31.23 -19.27
C SER A 118 -24.45 31.61 -18.38
N SER A 119 -24.72 30.84 -17.31
CA SER A 119 -25.83 31.09 -16.40
C SER A 119 -25.53 32.26 -15.47
N ALA A 120 -26.32 33.33 -15.59
CA ALA A 120 -26.24 34.46 -14.65
C ALA A 120 -26.53 34.04 -13.20
N GLY A 121 -27.35 33.01 -12.99
CA GLY A 121 -27.65 32.46 -11.66
C GLY A 121 -26.44 31.81 -11.02
N ASP A 122 -25.74 30.94 -11.76
CA ASP A 122 -24.52 30.27 -11.25
C ASP A 122 -23.41 31.28 -10.96
N ARG A 123 -23.21 32.26 -11.85
CA ARG A 123 -22.23 33.34 -11.65
C ARG A 123 -22.55 34.16 -10.40
N LEU A 124 -23.82 34.49 -10.18
CA LEU A 124 -24.27 35.21 -8.98
C LEU A 124 -24.04 34.39 -7.70
N LEU A 125 -24.35 33.09 -7.70
CA LEU A 125 -24.15 32.22 -6.54
C LEU A 125 -22.65 32.08 -6.21
N LEU A 126 -21.79 31.96 -7.22
CA LEU A 126 -20.34 31.93 -7.03
C LEU A 126 -19.83 33.21 -6.36
N GLN A 127 -20.27 34.37 -6.87
CA GLN A 127 -19.91 35.67 -6.30
C GLN A 127 -20.43 35.82 -4.86
N GLN A 128 -21.66 35.40 -4.58
CA GLN A 128 -22.24 35.44 -3.23
C GLN A 128 -21.43 34.60 -2.25
N LYS A 129 -21.05 33.37 -2.63
CA LYS A 129 -20.21 32.48 -1.82
C LYS A 129 -18.85 33.11 -1.52
N LEU A 130 -18.18 33.67 -2.51
CA LEU A 130 -16.88 34.32 -2.33
C LEU A 130 -16.98 35.61 -1.51
N ARG A 131 -18.03 36.42 -1.70
CA ARG A 131 -18.32 37.58 -0.86
C ARG A 131 -18.60 37.19 0.59
N GLN A 132 -19.26 36.05 0.82
CA GLN A 132 -19.47 35.52 2.17
C GLN A 132 -18.12 35.25 2.86
N VAL A 133 -17.18 34.59 2.18
CA VAL A 133 -15.85 34.28 2.73
C VAL A 133 -14.98 35.54 2.85
N ALA A 134 -15.11 36.50 1.94
CA ALA A 134 -14.47 37.81 2.07
C ALA A 134 -14.94 38.56 3.32
N ALA A 135 -16.23 38.49 3.64
CA ALA A 135 -16.80 39.09 4.86
C ALA A 135 -16.29 38.40 6.15
N MET A 136 -15.81 37.16 6.07
CA MET A 136 -15.13 36.44 7.16
C MET A 136 -13.67 36.89 7.36
N GLY A 137 -13.16 37.83 6.54
CA GLY A 137 -11.82 38.39 6.66
C GLY A 137 -10.78 37.81 5.69
N CYS A 138 -11.18 36.91 4.79
CA CYS A 138 -10.31 36.41 3.73
C CYS A 138 -10.06 37.47 2.65
N ARG A 139 -8.82 37.55 2.15
CA ARG A 139 -8.39 38.58 1.18
C ARG A 139 -7.84 38.00 -0.13
N SER A 140 -7.61 36.69 -0.17
CA SER A 140 -6.93 36.00 -1.26
C SER A 140 -7.74 34.80 -1.68
N PHE A 141 -7.91 34.61 -2.99
CA PHE A 141 -8.89 33.66 -3.53
C PHE A 141 -8.30 32.80 -4.64
N ALA A 142 -8.91 31.64 -4.89
CA ALA A 142 -8.57 30.79 -6.04
C ALA A 142 -9.82 30.17 -6.68
N LEU A 143 -9.86 30.14 -8.01
CA LEU A 143 -10.84 29.37 -8.78
C LEU A 143 -10.16 28.16 -9.40
N LEU A 144 -10.72 26.98 -9.15
CA LEU A 144 -10.14 25.71 -9.56
C LEU A 144 -11.02 25.00 -10.62
N PHE A 145 -10.47 24.81 -11.81
CA PHE A 145 -11.11 24.09 -12.92
C PHE A 145 -10.35 22.80 -13.30
N ASP A 146 -9.75 22.16 -12.30
CA ASP A 146 -9.03 20.90 -12.40
C ASP A 146 -9.94 19.67 -12.22
N ASP A 147 -9.57 18.58 -12.89
CA ASP A 147 -10.27 17.29 -12.86
C ASP A 147 -11.76 17.37 -13.21
N ILE A 148 -12.05 18.07 -14.31
CA ILE A 148 -13.40 18.21 -14.88
C ILE A 148 -13.45 17.68 -16.32
N ASP A 149 -14.65 17.37 -16.79
CA ASP A 149 -14.87 17.03 -18.20
C ASP A 149 -14.64 18.28 -19.07
N PRO A 150 -13.82 18.23 -20.13
CA PRO A 150 -13.63 19.37 -21.03
C PRO A 150 -14.87 19.69 -21.89
N CYS A 151 -15.92 18.86 -21.86
CA CYS A 151 -17.16 19.11 -22.59
C CYS A 151 -17.99 20.22 -21.93
N MET A 152 -18.40 21.20 -22.73
CA MET A 152 -19.37 22.22 -22.33
C MET A 152 -20.81 21.74 -22.57
N CYS A 153 -21.73 22.17 -21.70
CA CYS A 153 -23.16 22.00 -21.92
C CYS A 153 -23.64 22.81 -23.15
N GLN A 154 -24.85 22.53 -23.65
CA GLN A 154 -25.34 23.21 -24.86
C GLN A 154 -25.41 24.74 -24.70
N ALA A 155 -25.92 25.23 -23.57
CA ALA A 155 -26.03 26.67 -23.32
C ALA A 155 -24.66 27.38 -23.38
N ASP A 156 -23.63 26.75 -22.83
CA ASP A 156 -22.27 27.30 -22.83
C ASP A 156 -21.64 27.25 -24.23
N ARG A 157 -21.93 26.23 -25.04
CA ARG A 157 -21.49 26.16 -26.44
C ARG A 157 -22.11 27.26 -27.30
N ASP A 158 -23.34 27.66 -27.00
CA ASP A 158 -24.03 28.73 -27.72
C ASP A 158 -23.49 30.12 -27.32
N ALA A 159 -22.98 30.27 -26.10
CA ALA A 159 -22.47 31.52 -25.55
C ALA A 159 -20.96 31.73 -25.73
N PHE A 160 -20.16 30.65 -25.68
CA PHE A 160 -18.71 30.72 -25.66
C PHE A 160 -18.07 29.87 -26.78
N PRO A 161 -17.14 30.46 -27.55
CA PRO A 161 -16.35 29.73 -28.55
C PRO A 161 -15.51 28.56 -28.01
N SER A 162 -15.12 28.59 -26.73
CA SER A 162 -14.30 27.55 -26.11
C SER A 162 -14.45 27.53 -24.58
N LEU A 163 -14.10 26.39 -23.97
CA LEU A 163 -14.07 26.23 -22.51
C LEU A 163 -13.10 27.22 -21.85
N ALA A 164 -11.92 27.44 -22.45
CA ALA A 164 -10.94 28.39 -21.94
C ALA A 164 -11.51 29.80 -21.81
N GLN A 165 -12.28 30.24 -22.81
CA GLN A 165 -12.91 31.55 -22.82
C GLN A 165 -14.06 31.64 -21.80
N ALA A 166 -14.85 30.58 -21.65
CA ALA A 166 -15.88 30.51 -20.62
C ALA A 166 -15.30 30.64 -19.21
N GLN A 167 -14.22 29.89 -18.91
CA GLN A 167 -13.53 29.91 -17.63
C GLN A 167 -12.82 31.26 -17.37
N ALA A 168 -12.14 31.81 -18.38
CA ALA A 168 -11.50 33.13 -18.26
C ALA A 168 -12.53 34.24 -18.02
N SER A 169 -13.70 34.17 -18.69
CA SER A 169 -14.80 35.12 -18.49
C SER A 169 -15.32 35.10 -17.04
N VAL A 170 -15.58 33.92 -16.49
CA VAL A 170 -16.00 33.77 -15.08
C VAL A 170 -14.91 34.26 -14.13
N ALA A 171 -13.66 33.85 -14.33
CA ALA A 171 -12.56 34.22 -13.46
C ALA A 171 -12.29 35.72 -13.44
N ASN A 172 -12.32 36.37 -14.61
CA ASN A 172 -12.14 37.82 -14.74
C ASN A 172 -13.26 38.60 -14.04
N GLU A 173 -14.51 38.17 -14.18
CA GLU A 173 -15.65 38.82 -13.52
C GLU A 173 -15.53 38.70 -12.00
N VAL A 174 -15.28 37.49 -11.48
CA VAL A 174 -15.11 37.25 -10.04
C VAL A 174 -13.94 38.07 -9.48
N TYR A 175 -12.81 38.10 -10.20
CA TYR A 175 -11.64 38.89 -9.80
C TYR A 175 -11.96 40.38 -9.69
N GLN A 176 -12.73 40.94 -10.64
CA GLN A 176 -13.15 42.34 -10.62
C GLN A 176 -14.17 42.62 -9.50
N GLU A 177 -15.16 41.74 -9.32
CA GLU A 177 -16.20 41.85 -8.29
C GLU A 177 -15.59 41.85 -6.86
N LEU A 178 -14.54 41.07 -6.64
CA LEU A 178 -13.80 41.05 -5.36
C LEU A 178 -12.84 42.24 -5.19
N GLY A 179 -12.83 43.20 -6.12
CA GLY A 179 -11.99 44.40 -6.03
C GLY A 179 -10.53 44.15 -6.41
N GLN A 180 -10.27 43.18 -7.30
CA GLN A 180 -8.93 42.83 -7.81
C GLN A 180 -7.93 42.53 -6.68
N PRO A 181 -8.18 41.48 -5.87
CA PRO A 181 -7.32 41.16 -4.74
C PRO A 181 -5.86 40.91 -5.20
N PRO A 182 -4.87 41.20 -4.34
CA PRO A 182 -3.46 41.08 -4.70
C PRO A 182 -3.04 39.63 -5.02
N ILE A 183 -3.75 38.64 -4.45
CA ILE A 183 -3.56 37.23 -4.74
C ILE A 183 -4.91 36.66 -5.20
N PHE A 184 -4.97 36.34 -6.49
CA PHE A 184 -6.07 35.59 -7.10
C PHE A 184 -5.49 34.50 -8.00
N LEU A 185 -5.79 33.25 -7.69
CA LEU A 185 -5.23 32.10 -8.40
C LEU A 185 -6.27 31.46 -9.32
N PHE A 186 -5.82 30.96 -10.46
CA PHE A 186 -6.61 30.22 -11.41
C PHE A 186 -5.95 28.87 -11.68
N CYS A 187 -6.62 27.77 -11.38
CA CYS A 187 -6.17 26.44 -11.80
C CYS A 187 -6.85 26.04 -13.12
N PRO A 188 -6.08 25.96 -14.23
CA PRO A 188 -6.62 25.55 -15.52
C PRO A 188 -7.04 24.08 -15.53
N THR A 189 -7.85 23.69 -16.52
CA THR A 189 -8.16 22.28 -16.79
C THR A 189 -6.95 21.54 -17.36
N GLU A 190 -6.18 22.19 -18.24
CA GLU A 190 -4.86 21.71 -18.65
C GLU A 190 -3.79 22.26 -17.70
N TYR A 191 -3.62 21.65 -16.52
CA TYR A 191 -2.70 22.13 -15.46
C TYR A 191 -1.32 21.46 -15.44
N CYS A 192 -1.01 20.62 -16.42
CA CYS A 192 0.30 20.02 -16.61
C CYS A 192 0.56 19.71 -18.09
N SER A 193 1.82 19.54 -18.47
CA SER A 193 2.17 19.35 -19.89
C SER A 193 1.53 18.10 -20.51
N SER A 194 1.34 17.02 -19.75
CA SER A 194 0.69 15.81 -20.25
C SER A 194 -0.81 15.96 -20.55
N LEU A 195 -1.45 17.01 -20.04
CA LEU A 195 -2.84 17.34 -20.35
C LEU A 195 -2.97 18.28 -21.57
N CYS A 196 -1.87 18.92 -21.99
CA CYS A 196 -1.84 19.75 -23.18
C CYS A 196 -1.74 18.92 -24.44
N SER A 197 -2.49 19.29 -25.48
CA SER A 197 -2.38 18.66 -26.80
C SER A 197 -2.13 19.70 -27.89
N PRO A 198 -1.08 19.53 -28.73
CA PRO A 198 -0.02 18.50 -28.67
C PRO A 198 1.09 18.81 -27.64
N SER A 199 1.24 20.06 -27.21
CA SER A 199 2.23 20.53 -26.24
C SER A 199 1.72 21.79 -25.53
N PRO A 200 2.32 22.23 -24.40
CA PRO A 200 1.94 23.47 -23.73
C PRO A 200 1.95 24.69 -24.67
N SER A 201 3.04 24.87 -25.42
CA SER A 201 3.22 26.00 -26.36
C SER A 201 2.20 26.05 -27.51
N GLN A 202 1.57 24.92 -27.86
CA GLN A 202 0.64 24.79 -28.97
C GLN A 202 -0.81 24.54 -28.53
N SER A 203 -1.07 24.44 -27.23
CA SER A 203 -2.42 24.25 -26.71
C SER A 203 -3.29 25.48 -26.99
N CYS A 204 -4.37 25.29 -27.76
CA CYS A 204 -5.36 26.35 -28.00
C CYS A 204 -6.02 26.81 -26.69
N TYR A 205 -6.17 25.90 -25.73
CA TYR A 205 -6.73 26.20 -24.41
C TYR A 205 -5.78 27.15 -23.65
N LEU A 206 -4.50 26.80 -23.49
CA LEU A 206 -3.53 27.64 -22.77
C LEU A 206 -3.25 28.97 -23.47
N LEU A 207 -3.19 28.99 -24.81
CA LEU A 207 -3.06 30.23 -25.58
C LEU A 207 -4.21 31.20 -25.32
N THR A 208 -5.43 30.67 -25.15
CA THR A 208 -6.62 31.47 -24.83
C THR A 208 -6.57 31.97 -23.39
N ILE A 209 -6.23 31.12 -22.42
CA ILE A 209 -6.03 31.52 -21.01
C ILE A 209 -4.94 32.60 -20.88
N GLY A 210 -3.80 32.43 -21.55
CA GLY A 210 -2.70 33.40 -21.54
C GLY A 210 -3.11 34.76 -22.13
N ARG A 211 -3.98 34.76 -23.14
CA ARG A 211 -4.46 35.98 -23.81
C ARG A 211 -5.59 36.68 -23.05
N GLU A 212 -6.56 35.93 -22.52
CA GLU A 212 -7.84 36.48 -22.06
C GLU A 212 -7.96 36.62 -20.54
N LEU A 213 -7.21 35.84 -19.77
CA LEU A 213 -7.19 35.98 -18.31
C LEU A 213 -6.49 37.29 -17.93
N LEU A 214 -7.10 38.06 -17.03
CA LEU A 214 -6.55 39.35 -16.58
C LEU A 214 -5.14 39.18 -16.00
N PRO A 215 -4.21 40.13 -16.25
CA PRO A 215 -2.80 39.96 -15.90
C PRO A 215 -2.52 39.92 -14.39
N GLY A 216 -3.45 40.40 -13.56
CA GLY A 216 -3.37 40.29 -12.09
C GLY A 216 -3.74 38.91 -11.55
N ILE A 217 -4.25 38.00 -12.37
CA ILE A 217 -4.59 36.63 -11.99
C ILE A 217 -3.40 35.71 -12.25
N SER A 218 -2.96 35.03 -11.20
CA SER A 218 -1.91 34.02 -11.25
C SER A 218 -2.44 32.69 -11.76
N VAL A 219 -1.63 31.94 -12.51
CA VAL A 219 -2.02 30.63 -13.04
C VAL A 219 -1.24 29.51 -12.36
N ILE A 220 -1.96 28.51 -11.88
CA ILE A 220 -1.40 27.32 -11.25
C ILE A 220 -0.89 26.35 -12.31
N TRP A 221 0.22 25.68 -12.03
CA TRP A 221 0.84 24.67 -12.88
C TRP A 221 1.50 23.57 -12.05
N THR A 222 1.40 22.30 -12.45
CA THR A 222 1.96 21.16 -11.67
C THR A 222 3.26 20.59 -12.26
N GLY A 223 3.68 21.07 -13.44
CA GLY A 223 4.89 20.61 -14.14
C GLY A 223 4.60 19.75 -15.35
N PRO A 224 5.52 18.83 -15.75
CA PRO A 224 5.30 18.00 -16.93
C PRO A 224 4.22 16.94 -16.75
N LYS A 225 3.91 16.56 -15.50
CA LYS A 225 2.89 15.58 -15.12
C LYS A 225 2.11 16.09 -13.90
N VAL A 226 1.00 15.43 -13.58
CA VAL A 226 0.23 15.70 -12.34
C VAL A 226 1.13 15.58 -11.10
N VAL A 227 1.89 14.49 -11.01
CA VAL A 227 2.97 14.30 -10.03
C VAL A 227 4.29 14.41 -10.80
N SER A 228 5.03 15.50 -10.59
CA SER A 228 6.25 15.77 -11.36
C SER A 228 7.48 15.23 -10.64
N GLN A 229 8.19 14.28 -11.27
CA GLN A 229 9.47 13.78 -10.78
C GLN A 229 10.52 14.89 -10.77
N GLU A 230 10.61 15.65 -11.86
CA GLU A 230 11.54 16.75 -12.03
C GLU A 230 10.86 18.00 -12.59
N LEU A 231 11.33 19.17 -12.18
CA LEU A 231 10.99 20.48 -12.74
C LEU A 231 12.27 21.17 -13.22
N SER A 232 12.26 21.64 -14.47
CA SER A 232 13.39 22.31 -15.12
C SER A 232 13.05 23.74 -15.54
N ALA A 233 14.06 24.60 -15.62
CA ALA A 233 13.87 25.99 -16.04
C ALA A 233 13.35 26.09 -17.49
N ALA A 234 13.81 25.22 -18.39
CA ALA A 234 13.36 25.19 -19.78
C ALA A 234 11.86 24.88 -19.92
N LEU A 235 11.34 23.99 -19.06
CA LEU A 235 9.90 23.71 -19.03
C LEU A 235 9.11 24.93 -18.55
N LEU A 236 9.60 25.62 -17.51
CA LEU A 236 8.95 26.82 -17.00
C LEU A 236 8.97 27.95 -18.03
N GLU A 237 10.04 28.09 -18.82
CA GLU A 237 10.11 29.06 -19.91
C GLU A 237 9.03 28.83 -20.98
N GLU A 238 8.79 27.58 -21.37
CA GLU A 238 7.73 27.24 -22.32
C GLU A 238 6.35 27.66 -21.78
N VAL A 239 6.09 27.30 -20.52
CA VAL A 239 4.81 27.54 -19.85
C VAL A 239 4.59 29.04 -19.60
N GLU A 240 5.62 29.75 -19.15
CA GLU A 240 5.60 31.22 -19.01
C GLU A 240 5.31 31.91 -20.34
N GLY A 241 5.91 31.42 -21.44
CA GLY A 241 5.69 31.95 -22.78
C GLY A 241 4.23 31.85 -23.24
N VAL A 242 3.59 30.69 -23.03
CA VAL A 242 2.18 30.50 -23.43
C VAL A 242 1.20 31.19 -22.49
N LEU A 243 1.45 31.16 -21.17
CA LEU A 243 0.61 31.80 -20.17
C LEU A 243 0.79 33.32 -20.11
N ARG A 244 1.90 33.84 -20.67
CA ARG A 244 2.30 35.25 -20.64
C ARG A 244 2.50 35.82 -19.24
N ARG A 245 2.83 34.94 -18.29
CA ARG A 245 3.10 35.26 -16.88
C ARG A 245 3.84 34.09 -16.20
N PRO A 246 4.67 34.36 -15.19
CA PRO A 246 5.25 33.31 -14.36
C PRO A 246 4.16 32.48 -13.68
N PRO A 247 4.22 31.14 -13.75
CA PRO A 247 3.24 30.30 -13.08
C PRO A 247 3.47 30.23 -11.56
N ILE A 248 2.46 29.80 -10.84
CA ILE A 248 2.59 29.26 -9.47
C ILE A 248 2.64 27.74 -9.58
N ILE A 249 3.67 27.11 -9.01
CA ILE A 249 3.70 25.65 -8.95
C ILE A 249 2.72 25.16 -7.90
N TRP A 250 1.86 24.22 -8.27
CA TRP A 250 1.16 23.34 -7.33
C TRP A 250 1.87 21.99 -7.38
N ASP A 251 2.60 21.69 -6.33
CA ASP A 251 3.53 20.58 -6.28
C ASP A 251 2.89 19.36 -5.61
N ASN A 252 2.63 18.32 -6.40
CA ASN A 252 2.07 17.06 -5.92
C ASN A 252 3.13 16.00 -5.60
N LEU A 253 4.41 16.37 -5.43
CA LEU A 253 5.49 15.41 -5.11
C LEU A 253 5.17 14.52 -3.90
N TYR A 254 4.33 14.98 -2.96
CA TYR A 254 3.97 14.25 -1.76
C TYR A 254 2.48 13.91 -1.66
N ALA A 255 1.68 14.23 -2.68
CA ALA A 255 0.27 13.85 -2.70
C ALA A 255 0.14 12.33 -2.72
N ASN A 256 -0.75 11.76 -1.89
CA ASN A 256 -0.99 10.31 -1.81
C ASN A 256 -2.48 9.92 -1.91
N ASP A 257 -3.36 10.89 -2.15
CA ASP A 257 -4.80 10.71 -2.39
C ASP A 257 -5.12 9.71 -3.52
N TYR A 258 -4.27 9.65 -4.55
CA TYR A 258 -4.40 8.72 -5.67
C TYR A 258 -4.08 7.26 -5.31
N ASP A 259 -3.41 6.99 -4.18
CA ASP A 259 -3.08 5.63 -3.72
C ASP A 259 -2.95 5.54 -2.18
N CYS A 260 -4.04 5.15 -1.52
CA CYS A 260 -4.15 5.00 -0.05
C CYS A 260 -3.22 3.93 0.59
N ARG A 261 -2.41 3.23 -0.21
CA ARG A 261 -1.36 2.32 0.28
C ARG A 261 0.02 2.96 0.31
N ARG A 262 0.13 4.22 -0.14
CA ARG A 262 1.39 4.97 -0.20
C ARG A 262 1.36 6.15 0.76
N VAL A 263 2.52 6.44 1.34
CA VAL A 263 2.80 7.66 2.11
C VAL A 263 4.25 8.04 1.82
N PHE A 264 4.55 9.34 1.84
CA PHE A 264 5.84 9.87 1.40
C PHE A 264 6.48 10.72 2.49
N LEU A 265 7.62 10.26 2.99
CA LEU A 265 8.37 10.83 4.10
C LEU A 265 9.79 11.25 3.68
N GLY A 266 10.16 11.08 2.40
CA GLY A 266 11.46 11.45 1.86
C GLY A 266 11.67 12.98 1.73
N PRO A 267 12.89 13.43 1.40
CA PRO A 267 13.22 14.85 1.28
C PRO A 267 12.76 15.47 -0.03
N TYR A 268 12.52 16.78 -0.01
CA TYR A 268 12.08 17.52 -1.17
C TYR A 268 13.18 17.53 -2.23
N THR A 269 12.87 17.18 -3.47
CA THR A 269 13.88 16.98 -4.52
C THR A 269 13.30 17.09 -5.94
N GLY A 270 14.17 17.00 -6.95
CA GLY A 270 13.81 17.05 -8.37
C GLY A 270 13.49 18.45 -8.89
N ARG A 271 13.63 19.50 -8.06
CA ARG A 271 13.42 20.89 -8.48
C ARG A 271 14.79 21.50 -8.71
N ALA A 272 15.09 21.84 -9.96
CA ALA A 272 16.37 22.44 -10.32
C ALA A 272 16.65 23.71 -9.47
N PRO A 273 17.92 24.02 -9.15
CA PRO A 273 18.26 25.26 -8.47
C PRO A 273 17.88 26.49 -9.31
N GLY A 274 17.47 27.57 -8.66
CA GLY A 274 17.13 28.85 -9.29
C GLY A 274 15.72 28.93 -9.90
N LEU A 275 14.86 27.91 -9.73
CA LEU A 275 13.50 27.95 -10.25
C LEU A 275 12.66 29.08 -9.63
N MET A 276 12.92 29.43 -8.37
CA MET A 276 12.13 30.47 -7.69
C MET A 276 12.25 31.85 -8.35
N ALA A 277 13.31 32.11 -9.12
CA ALA A 277 13.45 33.35 -9.89
C ALA A 277 12.47 33.45 -11.08
N ARG A 278 11.86 32.33 -11.49
CA ARG A 278 10.95 32.21 -12.65
C ARG A 278 9.53 31.83 -12.25
N LEU A 279 9.28 31.71 -10.95
CA LEU A 279 7.97 31.37 -10.41
C LEU A 279 7.38 32.60 -9.75
N GLN A 280 6.06 32.68 -9.72
CA GLN A 280 5.37 33.57 -8.80
C GLN A 280 5.17 32.91 -7.44
N GLY A 281 5.28 31.58 -7.35
CA GLY A 281 5.11 30.83 -6.11
C GLY A 281 5.20 29.32 -6.31
N LEU A 282 5.19 28.61 -5.19
CA LEU A 282 5.15 27.17 -5.07
C LEU A 282 4.28 26.77 -3.87
N LEU A 283 3.11 26.21 -4.16
CA LEU A 283 2.22 25.55 -3.23
C LEU A 283 2.56 24.05 -3.19
N LEU A 284 2.76 23.47 -2.02
CA LEU A 284 2.91 22.03 -1.85
C LEU A 284 1.56 21.40 -1.48
N ASN A 285 1.17 20.36 -2.22
CA ASN A 285 0.08 19.46 -1.85
C ASN A 285 0.69 18.18 -1.25
N PRO A 286 0.62 18.03 0.09
CA PRO A 286 1.36 17.00 0.80
C PRO A 286 0.52 15.71 0.96
N ASN A 287 0.92 14.81 1.86
CA ASN A 287 0.15 13.61 2.18
C ASN A 287 -1.18 14.01 2.86
N CYS A 288 -2.19 13.14 2.76
CA CYS A 288 -3.45 13.26 3.48
C CYS A 288 -3.22 13.24 5.01
N GLU A 289 -2.32 12.38 5.48
CA GLU A 289 -1.97 12.23 6.88
C GLU A 289 -1.12 13.41 7.38
N LEU A 290 -1.67 14.19 8.32
CA LEU A 290 -1.04 15.42 8.81
C LEU A 290 0.35 15.18 9.39
N GLN A 291 0.53 14.13 10.20
CA GLN A 291 1.80 13.84 10.87
C GLN A 291 2.88 13.34 9.92
N ALA A 292 2.49 12.81 8.75
CA ALA A 292 3.43 12.38 7.70
C ALA A 292 4.14 13.57 7.02
N ASN A 293 3.60 14.79 7.17
CA ASN A 293 4.05 15.96 6.42
C ASN A 293 5.20 16.74 7.08
N PHE A 294 5.73 16.27 8.22
CA PHE A 294 6.83 16.96 8.90
C PHE A 294 8.08 17.10 8.01
N ILE A 295 8.59 16.01 7.45
CA ILE A 295 9.79 16.01 6.60
C ILE A 295 9.52 16.71 5.25
N PRO A 296 8.40 16.43 4.54
CA PRO A 296 8.02 17.17 3.35
C PRO A 296 8.08 18.69 3.51
N ILE A 297 7.46 19.22 4.56
CA ILE A 297 7.36 20.67 4.78
C ILE A 297 8.70 21.24 5.28
N HIS A 298 9.43 20.51 6.15
CA HIS A 298 10.74 20.94 6.66
C HIS A 298 11.79 21.04 5.54
N THR A 299 11.87 20.02 4.70
CA THR A 299 12.84 19.98 3.59
C THR A 299 12.49 20.97 2.49
N LEU A 300 11.19 21.19 2.20
CA LEU A 300 10.74 22.30 1.35
C LEU A 300 11.21 23.66 1.89
N GLY A 301 11.04 23.92 3.19
CA GLY A 301 11.51 25.15 3.81
C GLY A 301 13.03 25.31 3.74
N SER A 302 13.78 24.22 3.81
CA SER A 302 15.24 24.21 3.65
C SER A 302 15.64 24.54 2.21
N TRP A 303 14.98 23.93 1.21
CA TRP A 303 15.16 24.24 -0.21
C TRP A 303 14.83 25.70 -0.53
N PHE A 304 13.74 26.22 0.03
CA PHE A 304 13.33 27.60 -0.20
C PHE A 304 14.35 28.61 0.32
N ARG A 305 14.92 28.38 1.51
CA ARG A 305 15.95 29.28 2.07
C ARG A 305 17.22 29.30 1.23
N SER A 306 17.63 28.18 0.64
CA SER A 306 18.76 28.16 -0.29
C SER A 306 18.46 28.93 -1.58
N GLU A 307 17.25 28.82 -2.13
CA GLU A 307 16.85 29.57 -3.33
C GLU A 307 16.88 31.10 -3.11
N LEU A 308 16.46 31.56 -1.92
CA LEU A 308 16.55 32.97 -1.53
C LEU A 308 18.01 33.43 -1.36
N GLY A 309 18.88 32.58 -0.81
CA GLY A 309 20.31 32.88 -0.64
C GLY A 309 21.05 33.01 -1.99
N SER A 310 20.72 32.15 -2.95
CA SER A 310 21.31 32.19 -4.30
C SER A 310 20.90 33.42 -5.13
N SER A 311 19.76 34.04 -4.80
CA SER A 311 19.25 35.22 -5.51
C SER A 311 19.94 36.54 -5.11
N GLY A 312 20.77 36.52 -4.05
CA GLY A 312 21.44 37.72 -3.50
C GLY A 312 22.77 38.11 -4.16
N SER A 313 23.36 37.29 -5.03
CA SER A 313 24.74 37.52 -5.53
C SER A 313 24.85 38.30 -6.85
N PHE A 314 23.76 38.89 -7.37
CA PHE A 314 23.74 39.54 -8.70
C PHE A 314 23.68 41.07 -8.70
N LEU A 315 23.93 41.74 -7.57
CA LEU A 315 24.04 43.21 -7.52
C LEU A 315 25.38 43.68 -6.94
N GLY A 316 26.35 43.80 -7.84
CA GLY A 316 27.39 44.86 -7.85
C GLY A 316 28.37 44.96 -6.69
N MET A 317 29.54 44.32 -6.84
CA MET A 317 30.82 44.91 -6.43
C MET A 317 31.95 44.28 -7.28
N GLU A 318 32.70 45.12 -7.98
CA GLU A 318 33.85 44.78 -8.83
C GLU A 318 34.85 43.79 -8.19
N PRO A 319 35.44 42.85 -8.95
CA PRO A 319 36.48 41.97 -8.42
C PRO A 319 37.82 42.71 -8.39
N ALA A 320 38.22 43.18 -7.22
CA ALA A 320 39.61 43.55 -6.97
C ALA A 320 40.45 42.26 -6.90
N ALA A 321 41.37 42.12 -7.85
CA ALA A 321 42.31 41.01 -7.95
C ALA A 321 43.19 40.87 -6.70
N ALA A 322 43.14 39.70 -6.07
CA ALA A 322 44.25 39.15 -5.27
C ALA A 322 44.07 37.62 -5.18
N GLY A 323 45.05 36.89 -5.69
CA GLY A 323 45.05 35.44 -5.77
C GLY A 323 45.11 34.75 -4.40
N GLY A 324 44.57 33.54 -4.38
CA GLY A 324 44.65 32.59 -3.27
C GLY A 324 43.85 31.34 -3.60
N ASP A 325 44.53 30.33 -4.15
CA ASP A 325 43.99 28.99 -4.33
C ASP A 325 43.57 28.41 -2.97
N SER A 326 42.27 28.29 -2.77
CA SER A 326 41.65 27.48 -1.72
C SER A 326 40.24 27.11 -2.19
N GLN A 327 40.13 26.00 -2.94
CA GLN A 327 38.84 25.36 -3.22
C GLN A 327 38.30 24.76 -1.91
N GLY A 328 37.57 25.57 -1.14
CA GLY A 328 36.61 25.10 -0.15
C GLY A 328 35.28 24.72 -0.82
N PRO A 329 34.42 23.93 -0.16
CA PRO A 329 33.12 23.55 -0.70
C PRO A 329 32.26 24.79 -0.95
N GLN A 330 31.48 24.79 -2.03
CA GLN A 330 30.51 25.86 -2.32
C GLN A 330 29.38 25.82 -1.27
N ASP A 331 29.58 26.48 -0.14
CA ASP A 331 28.60 26.69 0.94
C ASP A 331 27.42 27.51 0.40
N GLY A 332 26.29 26.87 0.10
CA GLY A 332 25.04 27.57 -0.24
C GLY A 332 24.03 26.82 -1.12
N SER A 333 24.40 25.68 -1.72
CA SER A 333 23.48 24.89 -2.55
C SER A 333 22.64 23.89 -1.73
N TYR A 334 21.39 23.67 -2.12
CA TYR A 334 20.51 22.70 -1.46
C TYR A 334 20.97 21.26 -1.68
N SER A 335 21.09 20.48 -0.61
CA SER A 335 21.29 19.03 -0.65
C SER A 335 20.10 18.31 -0.02
N PRO A 336 19.35 17.46 -0.77
CA PRO A 336 18.23 16.70 -0.23
C PRO A 336 18.63 15.82 0.96
N GLN A 337 19.82 15.21 0.92
CA GLN A 337 20.32 14.34 1.98
C GLN A 337 20.63 15.14 3.25
N GLU A 338 21.29 16.29 3.14
CA GLU A 338 21.57 17.14 4.31
C GLU A 338 20.28 17.71 4.91
N ALA A 339 19.33 18.12 4.07
CA ALA A 339 18.02 18.57 4.51
C ALA A 339 17.26 17.44 5.23
N LEU A 340 17.34 16.21 4.72
CA LEU A 340 16.77 15.03 5.38
C LEU A 340 17.40 14.79 6.76
N GLU A 341 18.73 14.83 6.86
CA GLU A 341 19.44 14.65 8.13
C GLU A 341 18.99 15.66 9.20
N LEU A 342 18.84 16.93 8.80
CA LEU A 342 18.35 17.99 9.68
C LEU A 342 16.89 17.74 10.08
N ALA A 343 16.03 17.40 9.12
CA ALA A 343 14.62 17.12 9.37
C ALA A 343 14.44 15.92 10.32
N LEU A 344 15.21 14.84 10.13
CA LEU A 344 15.17 13.66 10.99
C LEU A 344 15.55 13.99 12.45
N ARG A 345 16.60 14.79 12.65
CA ARG A 345 17.04 15.23 13.99
C ARG A 345 15.97 16.07 14.69
N ASP A 346 15.27 16.91 13.96
CA ASP A 346 14.18 17.75 14.48
C ASP A 346 12.88 16.97 14.72
N TRP A 347 12.63 15.92 13.94
CA TRP A 347 11.40 15.13 14.04
C TRP A 347 11.41 14.13 15.19
N VAL A 348 12.58 13.53 15.49
CA VAL A 348 12.74 12.53 16.56
C VAL A 348 12.13 13.00 17.90
N PRO A 349 12.42 14.20 18.43
CA PRO A 349 11.80 14.70 19.66
C PRO A 349 10.28 14.85 19.56
N CYS A 350 9.78 15.24 18.38
CA CYS A 350 8.35 15.47 18.13
C CYS A 350 7.56 14.16 17.98
N SER A 351 8.24 13.08 17.55
CA SER A 351 7.61 11.78 17.26
C SER A 351 6.99 11.11 18.49
N SER A 352 7.46 11.47 19.68
CA SER A 352 7.08 10.83 20.96
C SER A 352 6.20 11.73 21.83
N THR A 353 5.95 12.98 21.43
CA THR A 353 5.17 13.95 22.22
C THR A 353 3.67 13.74 22.03
N GLN A 354 2.93 13.69 23.15
CA GLN A 354 1.47 13.79 23.15
C GLN A 354 1.09 15.29 23.13
N PRO A 355 0.08 15.72 22.35
CA PRO A 355 -0.46 17.07 22.47
C PRO A 355 -0.95 17.34 23.91
N GLU A 356 -0.51 18.43 24.52
CA GLU A 356 -0.80 18.80 25.92
C GLU A 356 -2.29 19.01 26.22
N ALA A 357 -3.14 19.12 25.20
CA ALA A 357 -4.59 19.30 25.34
C ALA A 357 -5.32 18.16 26.09
N SER A 358 -4.67 17.02 26.29
CA SER A 358 -5.27 15.83 26.94
C SER A 358 -5.00 15.72 28.45
N ARG A 359 -4.30 16.69 29.06
CA ARG A 359 -4.04 16.71 30.52
C ARG A 359 -5.05 17.51 31.34
N ALA A 360 -5.89 18.34 30.71
CA ALA A 360 -6.74 19.28 31.45
C ALA A 360 -8.12 18.73 31.86
N ASP A 361 -8.66 17.70 31.19
CA ASP A 361 -9.99 17.16 31.50
C ASP A 361 -9.94 15.66 31.83
N MET A 362 -9.47 15.34 33.03
CA MET A 362 -9.85 14.10 33.72
C MET A 362 -9.96 14.40 35.22
N PRO A 363 -11.11 14.17 35.87
CA PRO A 363 -11.25 14.38 37.30
C PRO A 363 -10.33 13.40 38.05
N GLN A 364 -9.34 13.93 38.76
CA GLN A 364 -8.45 13.14 39.62
C GLN A 364 -9.22 12.68 40.86
N THR A 365 -9.71 11.44 40.87
CA THR A 365 -10.12 10.77 42.11
C THR A 365 -8.89 10.33 42.88
N ARG A 366 -8.57 11.03 43.97
CA ARG A 366 -7.59 10.61 44.98
C ARG A 366 -8.09 9.33 45.67
N SER A 367 -7.28 8.28 45.68
CA SER A 367 -7.49 7.06 46.46
C SER A 367 -7.04 7.25 47.92
N GLY A 368 -7.95 7.06 48.86
CA GLY A 368 -7.66 6.76 50.27
C GLY A 368 -7.99 5.29 50.56
N PRO A 369 -7.31 4.62 51.50
CA PRO A 369 -7.50 3.19 51.72
C PRO A 369 -8.63 2.93 52.73
N GLY A 370 -9.56 2.04 52.38
CA GLY A 370 -10.41 1.38 53.38
C GLY A 370 -11.81 1.00 52.90
N ALA A 371 -12.12 -0.29 53.09
CA ALA A 371 -13.45 -0.92 53.21
C ALA A 371 -14.10 -1.56 51.95
N ALA A 372 -13.97 -2.90 51.94
CA ALA A 372 -15.01 -3.93 51.76
C ALA A 372 -15.78 -4.09 50.43
N ALA A 373 -15.89 -5.36 50.05
CA ALA A 373 -16.42 -5.90 48.80
C ALA A 373 -17.95 -5.86 48.64
N SER A 374 -18.41 -5.72 47.40
CA SER A 374 -19.66 -6.28 46.86
C SER A 374 -19.73 -6.15 45.31
N PRO A 375 -20.57 -6.93 44.61
CA PRO A 375 -20.22 -7.57 43.34
C PRO A 375 -20.52 -6.76 42.07
N VAL A 376 -19.82 -7.15 41.00
CA VAL A 376 -19.86 -6.59 39.64
C VAL A 376 -21.17 -6.99 38.93
N PRO A 377 -21.88 -6.05 38.25
CA PRO A 377 -22.99 -6.40 37.35
C PRO A 377 -22.47 -6.83 35.96
N PRO A 378 -23.18 -7.71 35.24
CA PRO A 378 -22.70 -8.27 33.98
C PRO A 378 -22.74 -7.25 32.83
N ALA A 379 -21.76 -7.38 31.94
CA ALA A 379 -21.59 -6.57 30.75
C ALA A 379 -22.75 -6.74 29.76
N LEU A 380 -23.23 -5.61 29.24
CA LEU A 380 -24.22 -5.52 28.16
C LEU A 380 -23.62 -6.03 26.84
N VAL A 381 -24.18 -7.13 26.35
CA VAL A 381 -23.97 -7.66 25.01
C VAL A 381 -24.78 -6.82 24.03
N ILE A 382 -24.10 -6.18 23.08
CA ILE A 382 -24.75 -5.54 21.92
C ILE A 382 -24.89 -6.63 20.84
N THR A 383 -26.10 -7.14 20.67
CA THR A 383 -26.49 -8.03 19.57
C THR A 383 -26.92 -7.18 18.37
N GLU A 384 -26.20 -7.29 17.24
CA GLU A 384 -26.69 -6.80 15.95
C GLU A 384 -27.77 -7.75 15.40
N GLY A 385 -28.87 -7.17 14.94
CA GLY A 385 -30.10 -7.86 14.57
C GLY A 385 -30.00 -8.63 13.25
N GLY A 386 -30.28 -9.92 13.31
CA GLY A 386 -30.68 -10.75 12.19
C GLY A 386 -32.20 -10.75 12.02
N ALA A 387 -32.64 -10.65 10.75
CA ALA A 387 -34.02 -10.71 10.31
C ALA A 387 -34.74 -12.01 10.70
N SER A 388 -36.04 -11.92 10.98
CA SER A 388 -36.95 -13.07 11.05
C SER A 388 -38.44 -12.66 10.98
N PRO A 389 -39.36 -13.62 10.72
CA PRO A 389 -40.39 -13.52 9.69
C PRO A 389 -41.76 -13.04 10.19
N VAL A 390 -42.60 -12.63 9.22
CA VAL A 390 -44.02 -12.29 9.41
C VAL A 390 -44.90 -13.55 9.36
N PRO A 391 -45.86 -13.73 10.29
CA PRO A 391 -47.04 -14.56 10.08
C PRO A 391 -48.32 -13.71 9.86
N PRO A 392 -49.38 -14.27 9.25
CA PRO A 392 -50.51 -13.51 8.72
C PRO A 392 -51.64 -13.31 9.74
N ALA A 393 -52.50 -12.31 9.52
CA ALA A 393 -53.76 -12.14 10.24
C ALA A 393 -54.92 -11.72 9.30
N PRO A 394 -56.18 -12.05 9.64
CA PRO A 394 -57.27 -12.17 8.67
C PRO A 394 -58.28 -11.00 8.65
N LEU A 395 -59.11 -11.04 7.61
CA LEU A 395 -60.28 -10.22 7.24
C LEU A 395 -61.32 -10.02 8.35
N ILE A 396 -61.88 -8.80 8.47
CA ILE A 396 -63.29 -8.53 8.85
C ILE A 396 -63.82 -7.24 8.17
N ASP A 397 -65.05 -7.34 7.68
CA ASP A 397 -65.96 -6.37 7.06
C ASP A 397 -66.40 -5.16 7.91
N GLY A 398 -66.90 -4.11 7.23
CA GLY A 398 -68.21 -3.54 7.60
C GLY A 398 -68.34 -2.03 7.93
N ALA A 399 -68.78 -1.28 6.91
CA ALA A 399 -69.82 -0.23 6.93
C ALA A 399 -69.65 1.13 7.66
N GLY A 400 -69.97 2.23 6.94
CA GLY A 400 -70.57 3.43 7.55
C GLY A 400 -70.36 4.82 6.91
N ALA A 401 -71.15 5.14 5.87
CA ALA A 401 -71.77 6.46 5.57
C ALA A 401 -70.96 7.77 5.31
N SER A 402 -70.94 8.19 4.02
CA SER A 402 -71.22 9.49 3.34
C SER A 402 -71.65 10.78 4.11
N PRO A 403 -71.78 11.98 3.45
CA PRO A 403 -71.29 12.45 2.12
C PRO A 403 -70.80 13.95 2.01
N GLY A 404 -69.87 14.21 1.06
CA GLY A 404 -69.79 15.34 0.09
C GLY A 404 -69.80 16.83 0.53
N PRO A 405 -69.68 17.82 -0.42
CA PRO A 405 -69.40 17.69 -1.87
C PRO A 405 -68.45 18.76 -2.51
N THR A 406 -68.17 18.58 -3.81
CA THR A 406 -67.96 19.60 -4.90
C THR A 406 -66.68 20.48 -4.94
N ALA A 407 -66.02 20.77 -6.08
CA ALA A 407 -66.19 20.44 -7.51
C ALA A 407 -64.94 20.83 -8.36
N SER A 408 -64.67 20.03 -9.41
CA SER A 408 -64.24 20.32 -10.82
C SER A 408 -63.25 21.47 -11.13
N LEU A 409 -62.21 21.33 -11.97
CA LEU A 409 -62.22 21.01 -13.43
C LEU A 409 -60.79 20.64 -13.93
N THR A 410 -60.69 19.68 -14.85
CA THR A 410 -59.56 19.38 -15.79
C THR A 410 -59.95 19.89 -17.21
N PRO A 411 -59.19 19.72 -18.35
CA PRO A 411 -57.92 19.02 -18.67
C PRO A 411 -56.91 19.93 -19.47
N GLU A 412 -55.68 19.57 -19.88
CA GLU A 412 -55.19 18.53 -20.80
C GLU A 412 -53.64 18.38 -20.74
N GLU A 413 -53.21 17.11 -20.80
CA GLU A 413 -52.05 16.48 -21.50
C GLU A 413 -50.64 17.14 -21.48
N ALA A 414 -49.51 16.46 -21.24
CA ALA A 414 -49.17 15.08 -21.58
C ALA A 414 -47.87 14.59 -20.87
N ARG A 415 -47.74 13.24 -20.80
CA ARG A 415 -46.53 12.39 -20.86
C ARG A 415 -45.82 11.89 -19.57
N SER A 416 -46.06 10.59 -19.37
CA SER A 416 -45.12 9.46 -19.17
C SER A 416 -44.38 9.26 -17.85
N SER A 417 -44.99 8.42 -17.01
CA SER A 417 -44.53 7.20 -16.33
C SER A 417 -43.07 7.03 -15.85
N PRO A 418 -42.86 6.59 -14.59
CA PRO A 418 -41.59 6.11 -14.08
C PRO A 418 -41.40 4.58 -14.21
N MET A 419 -40.12 4.22 -14.11
CA MET A 419 -39.49 2.89 -14.05
C MET A 419 -40.07 1.95 -12.99
N SER A 420 -40.17 0.67 -13.34
CA SER A 420 -40.08 -0.45 -12.40
C SER A 420 -39.50 -1.67 -13.11
N LEU A 421 -38.49 -2.26 -12.47
CA LEU A 421 -37.82 -3.52 -12.77
C LEU A 421 -38.81 -4.68 -12.97
N LEU A 422 -38.41 -5.71 -13.73
CA LEU A 422 -38.36 -7.12 -13.29
C LEU A 422 -37.73 -8.04 -14.35
N THR A 423 -36.71 -8.76 -13.90
CA THR A 423 -36.25 -10.15 -14.16
C THR A 423 -36.94 -11.02 -15.22
N LEU A 424 -36.15 -11.89 -15.85
CA LEU A 424 -36.65 -13.16 -16.40
C LEU A 424 -35.57 -14.25 -16.42
N GLU A 425 -35.88 -15.37 -15.75
CA GLU A 425 -35.29 -16.70 -15.93
C GLU A 425 -36.29 -17.61 -16.70
N GLU A 426 -35.70 -18.46 -17.54
CA GLU A 426 -36.11 -19.83 -17.92
C GLU A 426 -37.38 -20.16 -18.78
N ALA A 427 -37.08 -20.56 -20.04
CA ALA A 427 -37.14 -21.95 -20.55
C ALA A 427 -38.20 -22.40 -21.60
N VAL A 428 -37.69 -23.31 -22.47
CA VAL A 428 -38.34 -24.45 -23.18
C VAL A 428 -38.77 -24.31 -24.67
N SER A 429 -37.98 -24.93 -25.58
CA SER A 429 -38.36 -26.03 -26.54
C SER A 429 -37.64 -25.98 -27.91
N GLY A 430 -37.06 -27.13 -28.32
CA GLY A 430 -36.35 -27.36 -29.60
C GLY A 430 -37.27 -27.56 -30.83
N PRO A 431 -36.75 -28.04 -31.99
CA PRO A 431 -36.08 -29.35 -32.09
C PRO A 431 -34.83 -29.43 -33.02
N THR A 432 -34.17 -30.59 -32.88
CA THR A 432 -32.96 -31.11 -33.54
C THR A 432 -33.16 -31.55 -34.99
N VAL A 433 -32.23 -31.27 -35.93
CA VAL A 433 -31.72 -32.20 -36.98
C VAL A 433 -30.32 -31.75 -37.44
N ALA A 434 -29.46 -32.74 -37.67
CA ALA A 434 -28.03 -32.71 -38.00
C ALA A 434 -27.64 -32.04 -39.35
N LEU A 435 -26.36 -31.65 -39.49
CA LEU A 435 -25.40 -32.16 -40.51
C LEU A 435 -24.05 -31.41 -40.43
N THR A 436 -22.98 -32.16 -40.73
CA THR A 436 -21.52 -31.88 -40.67
C THR A 436 -21.00 -30.91 -41.76
N PRO A 437 -19.73 -30.44 -41.68
CA PRO A 437 -19.28 -29.18 -42.28
C PRO A 437 -18.77 -29.34 -43.73
N LYS A 438 -18.89 -28.27 -44.54
CA LYS A 438 -18.25 -28.20 -45.86
C LYS A 438 -17.75 -26.79 -46.20
N GLU A 439 -16.68 -26.82 -46.98
CA GLU A 439 -15.70 -25.80 -47.33
C GLU A 439 -16.18 -24.67 -48.27
N ALA A 440 -15.60 -23.49 -48.04
CA ALA A 440 -14.81 -22.64 -48.96
C ALA A 440 -15.07 -22.57 -50.50
N ARG A 441 -15.00 -21.30 -50.96
CA ARG A 441 -14.65 -20.74 -52.30
C ARG A 441 -15.78 -20.71 -53.36
N THR A 442 -16.04 -19.61 -54.04
CA THR A 442 -15.20 -18.88 -55.03
C THR A 442 -15.86 -17.51 -55.37
N SER A 443 -15.19 -16.33 -55.34
CA SER A 443 -14.36 -15.63 -56.38
C SER A 443 -15.20 -14.84 -57.44
N PRO A 444 -14.69 -13.90 -58.30
CA PRO A 444 -13.29 -13.55 -58.60
C PRO A 444 -12.90 -12.07 -59.03
N THR A 445 -11.57 -11.83 -59.10
CA THR A 445 -10.71 -11.00 -60.03
C THR A 445 -10.78 -9.45 -60.08
N ALA A 446 -9.69 -8.67 -60.27
CA ALA A 446 -8.42 -8.86 -61.02
C ALA A 446 -7.27 -7.85 -60.61
N PRO A 447 -6.04 -7.85 -61.19
CA PRO A 447 -4.79 -8.15 -60.46
C PRO A 447 -3.58 -7.17 -60.65
N VAL A 448 -2.55 -7.23 -59.79
CA VAL A 448 -1.15 -6.84 -60.11
C VAL A 448 -0.12 -7.59 -59.23
N THR A 449 0.84 -8.28 -59.87
CA THR A 449 2.24 -8.62 -59.46
C THR A 449 3.03 -8.97 -60.76
N PRO A 450 4.38 -9.24 -60.83
CA PRO A 450 5.47 -9.32 -59.81
C PRO A 450 6.87 -8.75 -60.25
N GLU A 451 7.91 -9.05 -59.43
CA GLU A 451 9.40 -9.03 -59.63
C GLU A 451 10.16 -7.72 -59.28
N LYS A 452 11.39 -7.66 -58.71
CA LYS A 452 12.55 -8.57 -58.60
C LYS A 452 13.55 -8.01 -57.54
N ALA A 453 14.37 -8.83 -56.88
CA ALA A 453 15.43 -8.40 -55.95
C ALA A 453 16.82 -8.93 -56.35
N GLY A 454 17.85 -8.07 -56.22
CA GLY A 454 19.29 -8.29 -56.47
C GLY A 454 19.87 -7.26 -57.47
N SER A 455 21.05 -6.62 -57.34
CA SER A 455 22.24 -6.82 -56.50
C SER A 455 23.26 -5.65 -56.69
N VAL A 456 24.04 -5.30 -55.64
CA VAL A 456 25.49 -4.88 -55.61
C VAL A 456 25.86 -3.44 -56.10
N PRO A 457 26.93 -2.71 -55.62
CA PRO A 457 28.15 -3.16 -54.90
C PRO A 457 28.61 -2.35 -53.65
N ILE A 458 29.47 -2.99 -52.82
CA ILE A 458 30.38 -2.32 -51.85
C ILE A 458 31.78 -2.96 -51.91
N ALA A 459 32.81 -2.13 -52.17
CA ALA A 459 34.22 -2.15 -51.72
C ALA A 459 34.96 -0.98 -52.44
N PRO A 460 36.09 -0.38 -51.97
CA PRO A 460 37.13 -0.98 -51.09
C PRO A 460 37.86 -0.07 -50.03
N LEU A 461 38.60 -0.73 -49.11
CA LEU A 461 39.87 -0.36 -48.39
C LEU A 461 39.90 0.93 -47.49
N THR A 462 40.29 0.93 -46.20
CA THR A 462 41.51 0.39 -45.52
C THR A 462 41.35 0.34 -43.97
N PRO A 463 42.14 -0.47 -43.23
CA PRO A 463 42.13 -0.53 -41.75
C PRO A 463 43.46 -0.12 -41.08
N GLU A 464 43.42 0.47 -39.87
CA GLU A 464 44.57 0.47 -38.93
C GLU A 464 44.16 0.14 -37.47
N LYS A 465 44.80 -0.93 -36.98
CA LYS A 465 45.33 -1.20 -35.63
C LYS A 465 44.37 -1.39 -34.43
N ARG A 466 44.08 -2.66 -34.16
CA ARG A 466 44.28 -3.28 -32.83
C ARG A 466 45.33 -4.39 -32.94
N ARG A 467 46.37 -4.32 -32.10
CA ARG A 467 47.36 -5.39 -31.82
C ARG A 467 46.69 -6.42 -30.90
N SER A 468 46.41 -7.64 -31.34
CA SER A 468 47.28 -8.83 -31.51
C SER A 468 47.53 -9.60 -30.20
N SER A 469 46.76 -10.68 -30.03
CA SER A 469 47.20 -11.94 -29.42
C SER A 469 47.92 -12.81 -30.47
N PRO A 470 48.83 -13.73 -30.10
CA PRO A 470 49.29 -14.77 -30.99
C PRO A 470 48.70 -16.15 -30.63
N THR A 471 48.44 -16.95 -31.66
CA THR A 471 47.97 -18.34 -31.61
C THR A 471 48.90 -19.23 -32.46
N ALA A 472 48.93 -20.53 -32.13
CA ALA A 472 49.11 -21.72 -33.00
C ALA A 472 50.54 -22.32 -33.08
N PRO A 473 50.73 -23.62 -33.47
CA PRO A 473 49.77 -24.52 -34.16
C PRO A 473 49.75 -26.06 -33.85
N LEU A 474 48.61 -26.69 -34.24
CA LEU A 474 48.27 -28.00 -34.88
C LEU A 474 49.13 -29.31 -34.78
N MET A 475 48.47 -30.40 -34.27
CA MET A 475 48.29 -31.85 -34.70
C MET A 475 49.48 -32.76 -35.13
N PRO A 476 49.40 -34.14 -35.18
CA PRO A 476 48.32 -35.14 -34.91
C PRO A 476 48.74 -36.44 -34.11
N ASP A 477 47.83 -37.44 -34.06
CA ASP A 477 47.98 -38.92 -33.90
C ASP A 477 47.58 -39.67 -32.59
N GLU A 478 46.75 -40.71 -32.80
CA GLU A 478 46.28 -41.82 -31.94
C GLU A 478 47.37 -42.89 -31.65
N PRO A 479 47.15 -44.06 -30.98
CA PRO A 479 46.20 -44.49 -29.92
C PRO A 479 46.86 -45.32 -28.76
N ARG A 480 46.01 -45.83 -27.84
CA ARG A 480 46.19 -46.98 -26.91
C ARG A 480 47.08 -46.82 -25.66
N SER A 481 46.53 -47.24 -24.50
CA SER A 481 46.95 -48.41 -23.70
C SER A 481 46.83 -48.14 -22.20
N SER A 482 46.06 -48.99 -21.51
CA SER A 482 46.08 -49.18 -20.05
C SER A 482 47.49 -49.51 -19.53
N PRO A 483 47.72 -49.42 -18.21
CA PRO A 483 47.98 -50.70 -17.54
C PRO A 483 47.33 -50.86 -16.17
N THR A 484 46.81 -52.06 -15.96
CA THR A 484 46.61 -52.73 -14.67
C THR A 484 47.92 -53.43 -14.30
N VAL A 485 48.42 -53.26 -13.07
CA VAL A 485 49.36 -54.18 -12.39
C VAL A 485 48.98 -54.10 -10.89
N LEU A 486 48.21 -55.06 -10.39
CA LEU A 486 48.57 -56.38 -9.83
C LEU A 486 49.00 -56.34 -8.35
N LEU A 487 48.25 -57.15 -7.61
CA LEU A 487 48.27 -57.44 -6.18
C LEU A 487 49.49 -58.28 -5.79
N THR A 488 49.90 -58.19 -4.52
CA THR A 488 50.33 -59.34 -3.70
C THR A 488 50.17 -59.05 -2.19
N PRO A 489 50.08 -60.11 -1.35
CA PRO A 489 49.19 -60.13 -0.18
C PRO A 489 49.85 -60.54 1.16
N GLU A 490 49.01 -60.54 2.21
CA GLU A 490 49.12 -61.21 3.54
C GLU A 490 50.13 -60.60 4.55
N GLU A 491 49.90 -60.52 5.87
CA GLU A 491 49.25 -61.43 6.83
C GLU A 491 48.85 -60.70 8.16
N PRO A 492 48.29 -61.36 9.21
CA PRO A 492 47.18 -60.86 10.04
C PRO A 492 47.57 -60.45 11.49
N MET A 493 46.59 -60.00 12.29
CA MET A 493 46.27 -60.53 13.65
C MET A 493 45.53 -59.52 14.58
N SER A 494 44.44 -60.03 15.16
CA SER A 494 43.93 -59.87 16.55
C SER A 494 43.51 -58.49 17.13
N SER A 495 42.23 -58.43 17.48
CA SER A 495 41.55 -57.56 18.47
C SER A 495 41.76 -58.06 19.93
N PRO A 496 41.10 -57.53 20.98
CA PRO A 496 40.94 -56.15 21.51
C PRO A 496 41.30 -56.04 23.03
N THR A 497 41.17 -54.86 23.68
CA THR A 497 40.49 -54.61 25.02
C THR A 497 40.92 -53.28 25.71
N ALA A 498 39.96 -52.34 25.83
CA ALA A 498 39.67 -51.31 26.86
C ALA A 498 40.72 -50.20 27.24
N PRO A 499 40.32 -49.01 27.79
CA PRO A 499 39.03 -48.68 28.42
C PRO A 499 38.33 -47.36 27.97
N LEU A 500 37.06 -47.28 28.39
CA LEU A 500 36.10 -46.19 28.24
C LEU A 500 36.49 -44.93 29.04
N THR A 501 36.34 -43.77 28.41
CA THR A 501 36.07 -42.48 29.06
C THR A 501 35.06 -41.69 28.21
N PRO A 502 34.18 -40.86 28.81
CA PRO A 502 32.92 -40.42 28.20
C PRO A 502 33.13 -39.37 27.12
N GLU A 503 32.42 -39.52 26.00
CA GLU A 503 32.34 -38.51 24.95
C GLU A 503 31.53 -37.29 25.42
N GLU A 504 32.12 -36.10 25.26
CA GLU A 504 31.39 -34.84 25.29
C GLU A 504 30.54 -34.70 24.01
N PRO A 505 29.28 -34.23 24.12
CA PRO A 505 28.41 -34.08 22.96
C PRO A 505 28.88 -32.92 22.09
N ARG A 506 29.20 -33.21 20.84
CA ARG A 506 29.43 -32.20 19.79
C ARG A 506 28.17 -31.37 19.60
N SER A 507 28.25 -30.11 20.01
CA SER A 507 27.25 -29.06 19.80
C SER A 507 26.97 -28.86 18.30
N SER A 508 25.70 -28.96 17.94
CA SER A 508 25.12 -28.59 16.65
C SER A 508 25.17 -27.06 16.41
N PRO A 509 25.08 -26.59 15.15
CA PRO A 509 25.13 -25.17 14.84
C PRO A 509 23.76 -24.53 15.08
N THR A 510 23.42 -24.30 16.35
CA THR A 510 22.43 -23.31 16.72
C THR A 510 23.06 -21.94 16.47
N ALA A 511 22.52 -21.14 15.54
CA ALA A 511 22.90 -19.74 15.45
C ALA A 511 22.58 -19.09 16.81
N PRO A 512 23.58 -18.64 17.58
CA PRO A 512 23.31 -17.93 18.81
C PRO A 512 22.68 -16.60 18.41
N LEU A 513 21.60 -16.22 19.09
CA LEU A 513 21.25 -14.82 19.22
C LEU A 513 22.54 -14.12 19.69
N THR A 514 23.11 -13.27 18.83
CA THR A 514 24.19 -12.36 19.20
C THR A 514 23.78 -11.65 20.49
N PRO A 515 24.73 -11.35 21.42
CA PRO A 515 24.41 -10.70 22.67
C PRO A 515 23.55 -9.48 22.39
N GLU A 516 22.34 -9.49 22.94
CA GLU A 516 21.35 -8.45 22.66
C GLU A 516 21.96 -7.09 22.94
N GLU A 517 21.94 -6.20 21.96
CA GLU A 517 21.97 -4.77 22.26
C GLU A 517 20.91 -4.51 23.33
N PRO A 518 21.22 -3.72 24.38
CA PRO A 518 20.30 -3.52 25.50
C PRO A 518 18.95 -3.10 24.94
N ARG A 519 17.93 -3.96 25.13
CA ARG A 519 16.59 -3.72 24.60
C ARG A 519 16.14 -2.34 25.11
N PRO A 520 15.98 -1.33 24.23
CA PRO A 520 15.50 -0.04 24.67
C PRO A 520 14.12 -0.24 25.29
N SER A 521 13.87 0.40 26.44
CA SER A 521 12.58 0.25 27.11
C SER A 521 11.43 0.49 26.12
N PRO A 522 10.34 -0.30 26.14
CA PRO A 522 9.28 -0.21 25.13
C PRO A 522 8.59 1.16 25.07
N THR A 523 8.80 1.99 26.08
CA THR A 523 8.31 3.37 26.21
C THR A 523 9.37 4.45 25.91
N ALA A 524 10.63 4.06 25.66
CA ALA A 524 11.66 5.02 25.26
C ALA A 524 11.30 5.64 23.90
N PRO A 525 11.57 6.95 23.69
CA PRO A 525 11.36 7.61 22.41
C PRO A 525 11.95 6.85 21.23
N LEU A 526 11.36 7.04 20.05
CA LEU A 526 11.94 6.51 18.81
C LEU A 526 13.34 7.07 18.61
N THR A 527 14.27 6.19 18.25
CA THR A 527 15.65 6.58 17.95
C THR A 527 15.77 7.17 16.55
N LEU A 528 16.84 7.90 16.28
CA LEU A 528 17.13 8.43 14.93
C LEU A 528 17.20 7.32 13.87
N GLY A 529 17.75 6.15 14.23
CA GLY A 529 17.82 5.00 13.34
C GLY A 529 16.44 4.44 12.99
N GLU A 530 15.54 4.32 13.98
CA GLU A 530 14.17 3.86 13.77
C GLU A 530 13.36 4.82 12.90
N VAL A 531 13.46 6.13 13.14
CA VAL A 531 12.79 7.15 12.32
C VAL A 531 13.36 7.17 10.90
N ARG A 532 14.68 7.00 10.72
CA ARG A 532 15.28 6.86 9.39
C ARG A 532 14.74 5.64 8.66
N MET A 533 14.69 4.48 9.31
CA MET A 533 14.13 3.27 8.70
C MET A 533 12.69 3.51 8.23
N LEU A 534 11.87 4.19 9.04
CA LEU A 534 10.50 4.54 8.66
C LEU A 534 10.46 5.38 7.37
N VAL A 535 11.33 6.39 7.27
CA VAL A 535 11.45 7.23 6.07
C VAL A 535 11.94 6.44 4.85
N GLU A 536 12.92 5.56 5.03
CA GLU A 536 13.47 4.78 3.93
C GLU A 536 12.49 3.73 3.40
N LEU A 537 11.56 3.25 4.22
CA LEU A 537 10.44 2.39 3.81
C LEU A 537 9.38 3.16 3.00
N PHE A 538 9.20 4.46 3.28
CA PHE A 538 8.15 5.32 2.73
C PHE A 538 8.75 6.61 2.16
N TYR A 539 9.49 6.51 1.05
CA TYR A 539 10.38 7.58 0.60
C TYR A 539 9.70 8.59 -0.34
N LEU A 540 9.73 8.37 -1.66
CA LEU A 540 9.20 9.29 -2.68
C LEU A 540 8.35 8.55 -3.73
N PRO A 541 7.55 9.27 -4.56
CA PRO A 541 6.71 8.63 -5.57
C PRO A 541 7.44 7.82 -6.64
N TYR A 542 8.68 8.20 -6.97
CA TYR A 542 9.47 7.60 -8.05
C TYR A 542 10.73 6.88 -7.55
N HIS A 543 11.01 6.94 -6.26
CA HIS A 543 12.24 6.42 -5.68
C HIS A 543 11.96 5.78 -4.32
N HIS A 544 12.48 4.57 -4.13
CA HIS A 544 12.56 3.93 -2.82
C HIS A 544 13.71 4.51 -2.01
N GLY A 545 13.58 4.47 -0.68
CA GLY A 545 14.71 4.73 0.19
C GLY A 545 15.70 3.56 0.16
N PRO A 546 16.95 3.75 0.61
CA PRO A 546 17.98 2.72 0.57
C PRO A 546 17.57 1.39 1.21
N LEU A 547 16.93 1.40 2.39
CA LEU A 547 16.41 0.18 3.02
C LEU A 547 15.39 -0.56 2.16
N ALA A 548 14.38 0.13 1.63
CA ALA A 548 13.34 -0.45 0.78
C ALA A 548 13.95 -1.06 -0.50
N GLN A 549 14.86 -0.33 -1.13
CA GLN A 549 15.61 -0.78 -2.30
C GLN A 549 16.41 -2.06 -2.00
N HIS A 550 17.16 -2.08 -0.88
CA HIS A 550 17.91 -3.25 -0.45
C HIS A 550 17.00 -4.47 -0.17
N LEU A 551 15.83 -4.27 0.45
CA LEU A 551 14.86 -5.35 0.68
C LEU A 551 14.42 -5.99 -0.65
N LEU A 552 14.04 -5.17 -1.64
CA LEU A 552 13.62 -5.62 -2.96
C LEU A 552 14.74 -6.34 -3.71
N GLU A 553 15.94 -5.75 -3.76
CA GLU A 553 17.11 -6.34 -4.41
C GLU A 553 17.53 -7.67 -3.78
N HIS A 554 17.50 -7.75 -2.44
CA HIS A 554 17.74 -9.01 -1.73
C HIS A 554 16.71 -10.06 -2.10
N PHE A 555 15.42 -9.73 -2.06
CA PHE A 555 14.36 -10.68 -2.37
C PHE A 555 14.49 -11.21 -3.80
N GLN A 556 14.56 -10.31 -4.79
CA GLN A 556 14.67 -10.65 -6.22
C GLN A 556 15.90 -11.51 -6.49
N TRP A 557 17.06 -11.14 -5.93
CA TRP A 557 18.28 -11.91 -6.11
C TRP A 557 18.18 -13.30 -5.46
N LEU A 558 17.64 -13.40 -4.25
CA LEU A 558 17.51 -14.67 -3.53
C LEU A 558 16.56 -15.61 -4.26
N GLN A 559 15.45 -15.10 -4.78
CA GLN A 559 14.51 -15.85 -5.59
C GLN A 559 15.17 -16.37 -6.88
N ALA A 560 15.84 -15.49 -7.63
CA ALA A 560 16.50 -15.84 -8.89
C ALA A 560 17.65 -16.87 -8.72
N ASN A 561 18.30 -16.87 -7.55
CA ASN A 561 19.46 -17.74 -7.27
C ASN A 561 19.13 -18.94 -6.35
N SER A 562 17.85 -19.19 -6.08
CA SER A 562 17.38 -20.25 -5.17
C SER A 562 17.85 -21.66 -5.56
N LEU A 563 17.97 -21.95 -6.87
CA LEU A 563 18.47 -23.23 -7.39
C LEU A 563 19.92 -23.54 -6.95
N SER A 564 20.72 -22.52 -6.60
CA SER A 564 22.10 -22.69 -6.14
C SER A 564 22.22 -23.40 -4.79
N VAL A 565 21.11 -23.53 -4.05
CA VAL A 565 21.04 -24.17 -2.72
C VAL A 565 20.33 -25.53 -2.80
N GLY A 566 19.59 -25.81 -3.88
CA GLY A 566 18.71 -26.97 -4.00
C GLY A 566 19.37 -28.29 -4.46
N VAL A 567 20.66 -28.32 -4.81
CA VAL A 567 21.34 -29.55 -5.26
C VAL A 567 22.25 -30.09 -4.15
N SER A 568 22.06 -31.38 -3.84
CA SER A 568 22.66 -32.13 -2.74
C SER A 568 24.16 -31.90 -2.49
N ALA A 569 24.48 -31.75 -1.20
CA ALA A 569 25.66 -32.01 -0.35
C ALA A 569 27.01 -32.55 -0.92
N ALA A 570 27.29 -32.52 -2.22
CA ALA A 570 28.61 -32.82 -2.77
C ALA A 570 29.38 -31.50 -2.95
N ALA A 571 30.00 -31.05 -1.86
CA ALA A 571 30.79 -29.84 -1.68
C ALA A 571 30.00 -28.50 -1.57
N PRO A 572 30.29 -27.66 -0.57
CA PRO A 572 29.73 -26.32 -0.50
C PRO A 572 30.25 -25.49 -1.68
N SER A 573 29.40 -25.30 -2.69
CA SER A 573 29.71 -24.35 -3.75
C SER A 573 29.79 -22.94 -3.14
N ALA A 574 30.73 -22.12 -3.63
CA ALA A 574 30.82 -20.72 -3.20
C ALA A 574 29.50 -19.95 -3.40
N GLY A 575 28.65 -20.42 -4.33
CA GLY A 575 27.30 -19.89 -4.57
C GLY A 575 26.33 -20.12 -3.41
N ALA A 576 26.30 -21.33 -2.83
CA ALA A 576 25.42 -21.65 -1.71
C ALA A 576 25.76 -20.83 -0.44
N GLY A 577 27.05 -20.62 -0.16
CA GLY A 577 27.49 -19.78 0.96
C GLY A 577 27.08 -18.32 0.80
N ARG A 578 27.22 -17.77 -0.42
CA ARG A 578 26.80 -16.40 -0.74
C ARG A 578 25.28 -16.22 -0.60
N TRP A 579 24.50 -17.20 -1.05
CA TRP A 579 23.05 -17.18 -0.92
C TRP A 579 22.61 -17.17 0.53
N ARG A 580 23.15 -18.06 1.37
CA ARG A 580 22.82 -18.13 2.80
C ARG A 580 23.16 -16.83 3.54
N SER A 581 24.32 -16.23 3.27
CA SER A 581 24.71 -14.94 3.86
C SER A 581 23.75 -13.81 3.47
N ARG A 582 23.35 -13.76 2.20
CA ARG A 582 22.37 -12.77 1.72
C ARG A 582 20.97 -13.00 2.28
N ALA A 583 20.55 -14.25 2.44
CA ALA A 583 19.28 -14.64 3.07
C ALA A 583 19.23 -14.25 4.55
N GLN A 584 20.33 -14.49 5.29
CA GLN A 584 20.46 -14.02 6.68
C GLN A 584 20.38 -12.51 6.78
N SER A 585 20.99 -11.79 5.84
CA SER A 585 20.92 -10.33 5.81
C SER A 585 19.51 -9.83 5.50
N PHE A 586 18.80 -10.46 4.57
CA PHE A 586 17.40 -10.17 4.29
C PHE A 586 16.49 -10.43 5.51
N ALA A 587 16.63 -11.58 6.17
CA ALA A 587 15.87 -11.92 7.36
C ALA A 587 16.11 -10.93 8.52
N ARG A 588 17.35 -10.42 8.67
CA ARG A 588 17.66 -9.37 9.65
C ARG A 588 16.90 -8.07 9.35
N LEU A 589 16.87 -7.61 8.10
CA LEU A 589 16.13 -6.41 7.70
C LEU A 589 14.60 -6.58 7.93
N CYS A 590 14.05 -7.75 7.60
CA CYS A 590 12.64 -8.07 7.87
C CYS A 590 12.34 -8.01 9.38
N THR A 591 13.21 -8.61 10.19
CA THR A 591 13.08 -8.61 11.66
C THR A 591 13.18 -7.21 12.24
N GLN A 592 14.12 -6.39 11.76
CA GLN A 592 14.26 -4.99 12.18
C GLN A 592 13.00 -4.18 11.82
N THR A 593 12.42 -4.40 10.65
CA THR A 593 11.15 -3.74 10.24
C THR A 593 9.98 -4.17 11.12
N CYS A 594 9.89 -5.46 11.48
CA CYS A 594 8.87 -5.94 12.42
C CYS A 594 9.05 -5.34 13.82
N ARG A 595 10.30 -5.17 14.27
CA ARG A 595 10.60 -4.48 15.54
C ARG A 595 10.24 -3.00 15.47
N LEU A 596 10.49 -2.33 14.34
CA LEU A 596 10.09 -0.93 14.14
C LEU A 596 8.58 -0.74 14.32
N HIS A 597 7.75 -1.67 13.84
CA HIS A 597 6.30 -1.65 14.09
C HIS A 597 5.97 -1.66 15.58
N VAL A 598 6.54 -2.61 16.34
CA VAL A 598 6.35 -2.69 17.80
C VAL A 598 6.81 -1.41 18.49
N ARG A 599 7.93 -0.82 18.05
CA ARG A 599 8.48 0.43 18.58
C ARG A 599 7.58 1.63 18.27
N LEU A 600 7.01 1.72 17.07
CA LEU A 600 6.04 2.75 16.70
C LEU A 600 4.81 2.68 17.62
N VAL A 601 4.23 1.49 17.81
CA VAL A 601 3.09 1.26 18.73
C VAL A 601 3.46 1.50 20.20
N GLY A 602 4.74 1.27 20.52
CA GLY A 602 5.35 1.45 21.85
C GLY A 602 5.50 2.90 22.29
N ALA A 603 6.06 3.71 21.40
CA ALA A 603 6.72 4.95 21.74
C ALA A 603 6.15 6.20 21.03
N ALA A 604 5.48 6.04 19.89
CA ALA A 604 5.00 7.18 19.13
C ALA A 604 3.82 7.90 19.83
N GLY A 605 3.73 9.21 19.62
CA GLY A 605 2.53 9.98 19.95
C GLY A 605 1.31 9.41 19.23
N ARG A 606 0.13 9.47 19.86
CA ARG A 606 -1.12 8.88 19.31
C ARG A 606 -1.45 9.36 17.89
N ALA A 607 -1.26 10.65 17.61
CA ALA A 607 -1.52 11.21 16.29
C ALA A 607 -0.60 10.56 15.23
N LEU A 608 0.71 10.53 15.48
CA LEU A 608 1.68 9.93 14.56
C LEU A 608 1.42 8.43 14.37
N LEU A 609 1.09 7.74 15.47
CA LEU A 609 0.78 6.32 15.43
C LEU A 609 -0.40 6.04 14.49
N TYR A 610 -1.52 6.73 14.63
CA TYR A 610 -2.72 6.43 13.83
C TYR A 610 -2.56 6.80 12.37
N ASP A 611 -1.80 7.85 12.07
CA ASP A 611 -1.46 8.24 10.70
C ASP A 611 -0.58 7.20 10.00
N LEU A 612 0.46 6.68 10.67
CA LEU A 612 1.48 5.84 10.02
C LEU A 612 1.32 4.32 10.25
N HIS A 613 0.56 3.91 11.26
CA HIS A 613 0.35 2.50 11.59
C HIS A 613 -0.20 1.68 10.42
N PRO A 614 -1.24 2.12 9.67
CA PRO A 614 -1.78 1.35 8.55
C PRO A 614 -0.72 0.93 7.54
N TYR A 615 0.16 1.86 7.15
CA TYR A 615 1.21 1.65 6.16
C TYR A 615 2.27 0.67 6.69
N LEU A 616 2.75 0.88 7.91
CA LEU A 616 3.79 0.03 8.50
C LEU A 616 3.27 -1.37 8.84
N TRP A 617 2.00 -1.51 9.21
CA TRP A 617 1.33 -2.79 9.43
C TRP A 617 1.30 -3.64 8.16
N ASP A 618 0.94 -3.04 7.02
CA ASP A 618 0.89 -3.72 5.73
C ASP A 618 2.28 -4.22 5.32
N ILE A 619 3.32 -3.37 5.43
CA ILE A 619 4.72 -3.74 5.18
C ILE A 619 5.21 -4.85 6.12
N ARG A 620 4.92 -4.76 7.41
CA ARG A 620 5.28 -5.78 8.41
C ARG A 620 4.74 -7.15 7.99
N ASN A 621 3.47 -7.25 7.61
CA ASN A 621 2.84 -8.52 7.29
C ASN A 621 3.37 -9.16 6.02
N VAL A 622 3.61 -8.37 4.96
CA VAL A 622 4.20 -8.92 3.74
C VAL A 622 5.64 -9.36 3.98
N LEU A 623 6.41 -8.64 4.79
CA LEU A 623 7.79 -9.01 5.13
C LEU A 623 7.87 -10.27 6.02
N LEU A 624 6.90 -10.49 6.92
CA LEU A 624 6.80 -11.75 7.66
C LEU A 624 6.68 -12.95 6.71
N ALA A 625 5.75 -12.87 5.75
CA ALA A 625 5.56 -13.92 4.75
C ALA A 625 6.76 -14.07 3.81
N ALA A 626 7.31 -12.94 3.32
CA ALA A 626 8.46 -12.92 2.44
C ALA A 626 9.71 -13.54 3.09
N SER A 627 10.00 -13.20 4.35
CA SER A 627 11.12 -13.78 5.10
C SER A 627 11.00 -15.30 5.22
N ALA A 628 9.81 -15.80 5.61
CA ALA A 628 9.56 -17.22 5.75
C ALA A 628 9.61 -17.97 4.41
N PHE A 629 9.10 -17.37 3.34
CA PHE A 629 9.16 -17.91 1.99
C PHE A 629 10.62 -18.04 1.50
N ILE A 630 11.45 -17.01 1.71
CA ILE A 630 12.89 -17.09 1.39
C ILE A 630 13.57 -18.17 2.22
N GLN A 631 13.30 -18.28 3.53
CA GLN A 631 13.87 -19.35 4.36
C GLN A 631 13.49 -20.73 3.82
N TRP A 632 12.23 -20.92 3.41
CA TRP A 632 11.76 -22.15 2.80
C TRP A 632 12.50 -22.48 1.50
N LEU A 633 12.74 -21.51 0.61
CA LEU A 633 13.54 -21.73 -0.61
C LEU A 633 14.94 -22.29 -0.29
N GLY A 634 15.54 -21.88 0.83
CA GLY A 634 16.86 -22.34 1.26
C GLY A 634 16.89 -23.78 1.81
N CYS A 635 15.73 -24.36 2.12
CA CYS A 635 15.59 -25.71 2.67
C CYS A 635 15.16 -26.74 1.62
N GLN A 636 14.76 -26.33 0.41
CA GLN A 636 14.20 -27.23 -0.61
C GLN A 636 15.19 -27.60 -1.71
N SER A 637 15.05 -28.83 -2.22
CA SER A 637 15.58 -29.22 -3.54
C SER A 637 14.58 -28.78 -4.61
N ILE A 638 14.62 -27.49 -4.97
CA ILE A 638 13.73 -26.94 -6.00
C ILE A 638 14.15 -27.49 -7.36
N THR A 639 13.23 -28.14 -8.07
CA THR A 639 13.50 -28.82 -9.36
C THR A 639 13.26 -27.94 -10.59
N ALA A 640 12.69 -26.73 -10.44
CA ALA A 640 12.40 -25.82 -11.55
C ALA A 640 12.60 -24.34 -11.17
N PRO A 641 13.04 -23.47 -12.11
CA PRO A 641 13.12 -22.04 -11.87
C PRO A 641 11.74 -21.45 -11.62
N ILE A 642 11.60 -20.65 -10.56
CA ILE A 642 10.38 -19.89 -10.26
C ILE A 642 10.34 -18.72 -11.26
N LEU A 643 9.65 -18.91 -12.39
CA LEU A 643 9.34 -17.83 -13.32
C LEU A 643 8.12 -17.06 -12.79
N LEU A 644 8.36 -15.89 -12.22
CA LEU A 644 7.30 -14.91 -12.00
C LEU A 644 7.05 -14.13 -13.30
N GLN A 645 5.79 -13.79 -13.52
CA GLN A 645 5.35 -13.04 -14.70
C GLN A 645 6.02 -11.66 -14.70
N GLY A 646 6.68 -11.33 -15.81
CA GLY A 646 7.72 -10.32 -15.89
C GLY A 646 7.27 -8.86 -15.83
N ASP A 647 8.26 -8.02 -15.54
CA ASP A 647 8.47 -6.64 -15.99
C ASP A 647 7.22 -5.76 -16.12
N ALA A 648 6.37 -5.74 -15.10
CA ALA A 648 5.54 -4.57 -14.89
C ALA A 648 6.46 -3.44 -14.40
N GLU A 649 6.58 -2.38 -15.20
CA GLU A 649 7.27 -1.13 -14.86
C GLU A 649 6.96 -0.75 -13.39
N PRO A 650 7.95 -0.38 -12.56
CA PRO A 650 7.76 -0.16 -11.11
C PRO A 650 6.61 0.81 -10.76
N TRP A 651 6.34 1.81 -11.62
CA TRP A 651 5.24 2.76 -11.44
C TRP A 651 3.85 2.21 -11.82
N ALA A 652 3.77 1.07 -12.51
CA ALA A 652 2.51 0.39 -12.83
C ALA A 652 1.99 -0.43 -11.64
N GLN A 653 2.84 -0.71 -10.65
CA GLN A 653 2.48 -1.48 -9.46
C GLN A 653 1.91 -0.55 -8.37
N ARG A 654 0.60 -0.66 -8.13
CA ARG A 654 -0.07 0.10 -7.05
C ARG A 654 0.45 -0.33 -5.68
N GLY A 655 0.62 0.62 -4.77
CA GLY A 655 0.97 0.39 -3.37
C GLY A 655 2.46 0.48 -3.01
N GLY A 656 3.32 1.01 -3.87
CA GLY A 656 4.74 1.23 -3.57
C GLY A 656 5.48 -0.05 -3.15
N LEU A 657 6.33 0.03 -2.12
CA LEU A 657 7.10 -1.11 -1.60
C LEU A 657 6.21 -2.32 -1.27
N PHE A 658 5.03 -2.09 -0.69
CA PHE A 658 4.08 -3.16 -0.39
C PHE A 658 3.61 -3.88 -1.66
N GLY A 659 3.23 -3.10 -2.69
CA GLY A 659 2.77 -3.62 -3.97
C GLY A 659 3.85 -4.44 -4.68
N GLU A 660 5.10 -3.98 -4.65
CA GLU A 660 6.23 -4.69 -5.25
C GLU A 660 6.57 -5.98 -4.50
N LEU A 661 6.62 -5.96 -3.16
CA LEU A 661 6.81 -7.18 -2.38
C LEU A 661 5.66 -8.18 -2.59
N GLN A 662 4.43 -7.70 -2.71
CA GLN A 662 3.26 -8.51 -3.06
C GLN A 662 3.44 -9.17 -4.44
N ALA A 663 3.87 -8.41 -5.45
CA ALA A 663 4.07 -8.94 -6.80
C ALA A 663 5.22 -9.97 -6.89
N LEU A 664 6.22 -9.84 -6.01
CA LEU A 664 7.34 -10.78 -5.92
C LEU A 664 6.98 -12.11 -5.22
N LEU A 665 5.84 -12.20 -4.53
CA LEU A 665 5.34 -13.46 -3.98
C LEU A 665 4.57 -14.25 -5.06
N PRO A 666 4.74 -15.58 -5.16
CA PRO A 666 4.08 -16.42 -6.18
C PRO A 666 2.56 -16.31 -6.31
N VAL A 667 1.86 -15.93 -5.23
CA VAL A 667 0.40 -15.72 -5.23
C VAL A 667 -0.03 -14.31 -5.66
N GLY A 668 0.93 -13.44 -5.95
CA GLY A 668 0.79 -12.19 -6.71
C GLY A 668 -0.33 -11.24 -6.27
N ASN A 669 -1.09 -10.73 -7.25
CA ASN A 669 -2.03 -9.61 -7.07
C ASN A 669 -3.41 -10.01 -6.48
N SER A 670 -3.53 -11.15 -5.80
CA SER A 670 -4.83 -11.58 -5.27
C SER A 670 -5.32 -10.64 -4.16
N SER A 671 -6.28 -9.77 -4.46
CA SER A 671 -6.79 -8.76 -3.52
C SER A 671 -7.19 -9.33 -2.16
N ASP A 672 -7.80 -10.51 -2.13
CA ASP A 672 -8.35 -11.10 -0.90
C ASP A 672 -7.28 -11.54 0.10
N LEU A 673 -6.08 -11.91 -0.38
CA LEU A 673 -4.96 -12.30 0.50
C LEU A 673 -4.25 -11.10 1.12
N PHE A 674 -4.25 -9.98 0.41
CA PHE A 674 -3.43 -8.81 0.75
C PHE A 674 -4.26 -7.65 1.31
N TYR A 675 -5.59 -7.65 1.15
CA TYR A 675 -6.44 -6.60 1.69
C TYR A 675 -7.02 -6.97 3.05
N GLN A 676 -6.53 -6.29 4.09
CA GLN A 676 -7.16 -6.25 5.40
C GLN A 676 -7.16 -4.82 5.93
N PRO A 677 -8.27 -4.33 6.51
CA PRO A 677 -8.18 -3.14 7.33
C PRO A 677 -7.27 -3.44 8.54
N PRO A 678 -6.29 -2.57 8.84
CA PRO A 678 -5.46 -2.73 10.04
C PRO A 678 -6.35 -2.66 11.29
N PRO A 679 -5.96 -3.33 12.39
CA PRO A 679 -6.73 -3.24 13.63
C PRO A 679 -6.76 -1.80 14.14
N LEU A 680 -7.91 -1.39 14.66
CA LEU A 680 -8.09 -0.06 15.27
C LEU A 680 -7.16 0.14 16.48
N PHE A 681 -6.86 -0.93 17.19
CA PHE A 681 -5.93 -0.94 18.32
C PHE A 681 -4.71 -1.77 17.94
N PRO A 682 -3.58 -1.12 17.58
CA PRO A 682 -2.35 -1.81 17.24
C PRO A 682 -1.84 -2.66 18.42
N SER A 683 -1.41 -3.89 18.11
CA SER A 683 -0.74 -4.75 19.09
C SER A 683 0.76 -4.49 19.09
N ARG A 684 1.38 -4.64 20.27
CA ARG A 684 2.85 -4.64 20.46
C ARG A 684 3.46 -6.03 20.32
N GLN A 685 2.65 -7.04 19.99
CA GLN A 685 3.13 -8.41 19.87
C GLN A 685 4.09 -8.54 18.69
N LEU A 686 5.31 -9.01 18.98
CA LEU A 686 6.25 -9.40 17.94
C LEU A 686 5.95 -10.83 17.52
N TYR A 687 5.94 -11.06 16.21
CA TYR A 687 5.80 -12.38 15.61
C TYR A 687 7.02 -12.71 14.76
N VAL A 688 7.34 -14.00 14.69
CA VAL A 688 8.29 -14.58 13.75
C VAL A 688 7.58 -15.67 12.97
N LEU A 689 7.73 -15.65 11.65
CA LEU A 689 7.22 -16.69 10.77
C LEU A 689 8.40 -17.42 10.14
N ARG A 690 8.39 -18.76 10.23
CA ARG A 690 9.49 -19.60 9.75
C ARG A 690 9.02 -21.00 9.32
N PRO A 691 9.83 -21.75 8.55
CA PRO A 691 9.62 -23.18 8.33
C PRO A 691 9.64 -23.98 9.65
N LEU A 692 9.01 -25.16 9.63
CA LEU A 692 8.98 -26.11 10.74
C LEU A 692 10.39 -26.54 11.19
N LEU A 693 10.62 -26.53 12.50
CA LEU A 693 11.80 -27.11 13.14
C LEU A 693 11.46 -28.44 13.84
N PRO A 694 12.42 -29.38 13.99
CA PRO A 694 12.16 -30.67 14.63
C PRO A 694 11.63 -30.56 16.08
N GLN A 695 12.02 -29.51 16.79
CA GLN A 695 11.62 -29.25 18.18
C GLN A 695 10.17 -28.74 18.35
N ASP A 696 9.53 -28.29 17.27
CA ASP A 696 8.22 -27.64 17.35
C ASP A 696 7.07 -28.61 17.61
N LYS A 697 7.28 -29.91 17.33
CA LYS A 697 6.21 -30.93 17.40
C LYS A 697 5.47 -30.90 18.73
N GLY A 698 6.19 -30.86 19.85
CA GLY A 698 5.59 -30.88 21.18
C GLY A 698 4.71 -29.65 21.45
N GLU A 699 5.18 -28.47 21.07
CA GLU A 699 4.48 -27.20 21.25
C GLU A 699 3.26 -27.07 20.33
N LEU A 700 3.37 -27.53 19.08
CA LEU A 700 2.24 -27.57 18.15
C LEU A 700 1.16 -28.56 18.64
N TYR A 701 1.56 -29.71 19.18
CA TYR A 701 0.63 -30.68 19.75
C TYR A 701 -0.05 -30.12 21.00
N ARG A 702 0.69 -29.38 21.84
CA ARG A 702 0.13 -28.64 22.97
C ARG A 702 -0.91 -27.62 22.52
N MET A 703 -0.63 -26.85 21.48
CA MET A 703 -1.57 -25.88 20.92
C MET A 703 -2.87 -26.53 20.41
N CYS A 704 -2.78 -27.71 19.77
CA CYS A 704 -3.96 -28.47 19.36
C CYS A 704 -4.86 -28.89 20.55
N ARG A 705 -4.30 -29.04 21.77
CA ARG A 705 -5.08 -29.34 22.98
C ARG A 705 -5.75 -28.11 23.58
N GLU A 706 -5.01 -26.99 23.65
CA GLU A 706 -5.48 -25.75 24.27
C GLU A 706 -6.63 -25.07 23.50
N GLY A 707 -6.80 -25.39 22.22
CA GLY A 707 -7.87 -24.85 21.37
C GLY A 707 -9.24 -25.51 21.51
N LEU A 708 -9.42 -26.51 22.39
CA LEU A 708 -10.66 -27.28 22.53
C LEU A 708 -11.29 -27.08 23.91
N ASP A 709 -12.49 -26.50 23.93
CA ASP A 709 -13.42 -26.65 25.06
C ASP A 709 -13.93 -28.09 25.06
N CYS A 710 -13.34 -28.91 25.94
CA CYS A 710 -13.62 -30.33 26.01
C CYS A 710 -14.43 -30.69 27.26
N ASP A 711 -15.35 -31.66 27.12
CA ASP A 711 -16.05 -32.29 28.23
C ASP A 711 -15.01 -32.85 29.24
N PRO A 712 -15.26 -32.77 30.56
CA PRO A 712 -14.40 -33.35 31.59
C PRO A 712 -13.90 -34.78 31.29
N LYS A 713 -14.74 -35.62 30.68
CA LYS A 713 -14.34 -37.00 30.29
C LYS A 713 -13.30 -37.04 29.18
N VAL A 714 -13.37 -36.10 28.23
CA VAL A 714 -12.38 -35.97 27.15
C VAL A 714 -11.08 -35.40 27.71
N ALA A 715 -11.16 -34.47 28.67
CA ALA A 715 -9.99 -33.93 29.36
C ALA A 715 -9.18 -35.04 30.07
N GLU A 716 -9.83 -35.98 30.76
CA GLU A 716 -9.15 -37.13 31.39
C GLU A 716 -8.40 -38.02 30.37
N ILE A 717 -8.99 -38.26 29.19
CA ILE A 717 -8.35 -39.03 28.11
C ILE A 717 -7.13 -38.29 27.57
N LEU A 718 -7.21 -36.96 27.43
CA LEU A 718 -6.10 -36.13 26.95
C LEU A 718 -4.95 -36.04 27.97
N VAL A 719 -5.23 -36.21 29.26
CA VAL A 719 -4.17 -36.35 30.28
C VAL A 719 -3.41 -37.67 30.10
N ALA A 720 -4.12 -38.77 29.83
CA ALA A 720 -3.49 -40.07 29.58
C ALA A 720 -2.77 -40.15 28.22
N HIS A 721 -3.29 -39.45 27.21
CA HIS A 721 -2.77 -39.44 25.84
C HIS A 721 -2.55 -38.01 25.33
N PRO A 722 -1.48 -37.33 25.78
CA PRO A 722 -1.24 -35.91 25.47
C PRO A 722 -1.04 -35.65 23.97
N ASP A 723 -0.54 -36.61 23.20
CA ASP A 723 -0.29 -36.44 21.76
C ASP A 723 -1.54 -36.65 20.90
N LEU A 724 -2.66 -37.12 21.46
CA LEU A 724 -3.80 -37.63 20.70
C LEU A 724 -4.35 -36.64 19.67
N LEU A 725 -4.59 -35.39 20.10
CA LEU A 725 -5.12 -34.34 19.22
C LEU A 725 -4.09 -33.87 18.19
N GLY A 726 -2.82 -33.81 18.58
CA GLY A 726 -1.74 -33.48 17.68
C GLY A 726 -1.57 -34.52 16.57
N ASP A 727 -1.58 -35.80 16.93
CA ASP A 727 -1.52 -36.92 15.97
C ASP A 727 -2.74 -36.94 15.04
N ARG A 728 -3.92 -36.58 15.55
CA ARG A 728 -5.16 -36.46 14.77
C ARG A 728 -5.10 -35.35 13.74
N LEU A 729 -4.78 -34.14 14.18
CA LEU A 729 -4.98 -32.93 13.40
C LEU A 729 -3.76 -32.64 12.53
N LEU A 730 -2.55 -32.79 13.07
CA LEU A 730 -1.34 -32.27 12.44
C LEU A 730 -0.28 -33.36 12.17
N GLY A 731 -0.32 -34.49 12.88
CA GLY A 731 0.73 -35.51 12.83
C GLY A 731 1.03 -36.09 11.45
N SER A 732 0.00 -36.28 10.62
CA SER A 732 0.20 -36.72 9.23
C SER A 732 0.96 -35.68 8.40
N PHE A 733 0.71 -34.39 8.60
CA PHE A 733 1.46 -33.34 7.91
C PHE A 733 2.91 -33.28 8.38
N LEU A 734 3.15 -33.29 9.70
CA LEU A 734 4.53 -33.23 10.24
C LEU A 734 5.37 -34.43 9.81
N SER A 735 4.74 -35.59 9.59
CA SER A 735 5.45 -36.83 9.23
C SER A 735 5.60 -37.02 7.72
N LEU A 736 4.59 -36.66 6.93
CA LEU A 736 4.52 -36.98 5.49
C LEU A 736 4.80 -35.77 4.58
N SER A 737 4.57 -34.54 5.05
CA SER A 737 4.87 -33.31 4.29
C SER A 737 5.38 -32.17 5.19
N PRO A 738 6.46 -32.39 5.97
CA PRO A 738 7.05 -31.35 6.81
C PRO A 738 7.56 -30.15 6.00
N GLU A 739 7.89 -30.34 4.73
CA GLU A 739 8.46 -29.33 3.83
C GLU A 739 7.49 -28.20 3.45
N TYR A 740 6.17 -28.40 3.61
CA TYR A 740 5.15 -27.37 3.45
C TYR A 740 4.49 -27.03 4.80
N THR A 741 5.22 -27.15 5.89
CA THR A 741 4.77 -26.74 7.23
C THR A 741 5.52 -25.50 7.72
N PHE A 742 4.77 -24.49 8.10
CA PHE A 742 5.24 -23.21 8.62
C PHE A 742 4.69 -22.99 10.02
N VAL A 743 5.49 -22.32 10.86
CA VAL A 743 5.17 -22.02 12.25
C VAL A 743 5.24 -20.51 12.45
N LEU A 744 4.18 -19.98 13.05
CA LEU A 744 4.11 -18.63 13.58
C LEU A 744 4.43 -18.70 15.08
N GLU A 745 5.37 -17.87 15.52
CA GLU A 745 5.83 -17.80 16.90
C GLU A 745 5.66 -16.39 17.45
N ASP A 746 5.25 -16.31 18.71
CA ASP A 746 5.22 -15.10 19.51
C ASP A 746 6.30 -15.19 20.63
N GLU A 747 6.33 -14.25 21.56
CA GLU A 747 7.30 -14.26 22.67
C GLU A 747 7.13 -15.46 23.63
N ALA A 748 5.96 -16.11 23.63
CA ALA A 748 5.66 -17.30 24.42
C ALA A 748 5.89 -18.61 23.65
N GLY A 749 6.39 -18.53 22.40
CA GLY A 749 6.69 -19.68 21.53
C GLY A 749 5.66 -19.88 20.41
N PRO A 750 5.58 -21.08 19.82
CA PRO A 750 4.65 -21.39 18.74
C PRO A 750 3.20 -21.03 19.10
N CYS A 751 2.58 -20.22 18.24
CA CYS A 751 1.23 -19.68 18.41
C CYS A 751 0.36 -19.83 17.15
N GLY A 752 0.90 -20.42 16.08
CA GLY A 752 0.14 -20.82 14.91
C GLY A 752 0.94 -21.74 13.97
N TYR A 753 0.24 -22.47 13.11
CA TYR A 753 0.82 -23.28 12.04
C TYR A 753 0.01 -23.17 10.75
N ALA A 754 0.70 -23.38 9.63
CA ALA A 754 0.10 -23.66 8.34
C ALA A 754 0.84 -24.85 7.75
N ALA A 755 0.10 -25.94 7.56
CA ALA A 755 0.59 -27.16 6.98
C ALA A 755 -0.08 -27.39 5.62
N GLY A 756 0.68 -27.88 4.65
CA GLY A 756 0.14 -28.26 3.36
C GLY A 756 0.75 -29.54 2.84
N ALA A 757 0.13 -30.07 1.79
CA ALA A 757 0.67 -31.16 1.00
C ALA A 757 0.51 -30.76 -0.48
N LEU A 758 1.62 -30.79 -1.23
CA LEU A 758 1.62 -30.39 -2.64
C LEU A 758 0.73 -31.31 -3.49
N CYS A 759 0.82 -32.62 -3.28
CA CYS A 759 0.01 -33.64 -3.93
C CYS A 759 -0.94 -34.27 -2.92
N ALA A 760 -2.18 -33.79 -2.87
CA ALA A 760 -3.20 -34.27 -1.94
C ALA A 760 -3.53 -35.75 -2.15
N GLU A 761 -3.58 -36.22 -3.39
CA GLU A 761 -3.86 -37.64 -3.70
C GLU A 761 -2.81 -38.58 -3.10
N GLY A 762 -1.52 -38.31 -3.36
CA GLY A 762 -0.42 -39.10 -2.80
C GLY A 762 -0.33 -38.99 -1.28
N PHE A 763 -0.55 -37.80 -0.72
CA PHE A 763 -0.57 -37.58 0.72
C PHE A 763 -1.67 -38.39 1.41
N LEU A 764 -2.90 -38.37 0.87
CA LEU A 764 -4.02 -39.13 1.41
C LEU A 764 -3.77 -40.63 1.32
N GLN A 765 -3.21 -41.12 0.20
CA GLN A 765 -2.83 -42.53 0.08
C GLN A 765 -1.78 -42.96 1.13
N GLN A 766 -0.74 -42.16 1.35
CA GLN A 766 0.28 -42.43 2.36
C GLN A 766 -0.28 -42.34 3.78
N ARG A 767 -1.19 -41.39 4.03
CA ARG A 767 -1.89 -41.28 5.31
C ARG A 767 -2.71 -42.54 5.59
N ASP A 768 -3.45 -43.03 4.60
CA ASP A 768 -4.37 -44.14 4.78
C ASP A 768 -3.65 -45.50 4.88
N HIS A 769 -2.52 -45.69 4.17
CA HIS A 769 -1.76 -46.95 4.17
C HIS A 769 -0.60 -47.00 5.18
N GLY A 770 -0.12 -45.84 5.66
CA GLY A 770 1.04 -45.75 6.55
C GLY A 770 0.71 -45.12 7.91
N TRP A 771 0.22 -43.88 7.89
CA TRP A 771 -0.03 -43.11 9.13
C TRP A 771 -1.17 -43.69 9.97
N LEU A 772 -2.35 -43.93 9.37
CA LEU A 772 -3.51 -44.43 10.09
C LEU A 772 -3.27 -45.83 10.71
N PRO A 773 -2.67 -46.81 10.00
CA PRO A 773 -2.29 -48.08 10.62
C PRO A 773 -1.35 -47.91 11.83
N ALA A 774 -0.35 -47.02 11.75
CA ALA A 774 0.53 -46.73 12.87
C ALA A 774 -0.22 -46.09 14.05
N MET A 775 -1.15 -45.17 13.78
CA MET A 775 -1.98 -44.56 14.82
C MET A 775 -2.97 -45.55 15.46
N ARG A 776 -3.54 -46.47 14.68
CA ARG A 776 -4.40 -47.55 15.21
C ARG A 776 -3.62 -48.49 16.14
N HIS A 777 -2.33 -48.68 15.91
CA HIS A 777 -1.46 -49.42 16.82
C HIS A 777 -1.11 -48.61 18.08
N LYS A 778 -0.82 -47.31 17.94
CA LYS A 778 -0.54 -46.40 19.07
C LYS A 778 -1.76 -46.18 19.96
N TYR A 779 -2.96 -46.18 19.40
CA TYR A 779 -4.24 -45.91 20.07
C TYR A 779 -5.24 -47.05 19.83
N PRO A 780 -5.26 -48.10 20.68
CA PRO A 780 -6.21 -49.20 20.60
C PRO A 780 -7.67 -48.75 20.74
N ARG A 781 -8.60 -49.56 20.24
CA ARG A 781 -10.03 -49.21 20.06
C ARG A 781 -10.84 -49.33 21.36
N ASP A 782 -10.33 -48.73 22.44
CA ASP A 782 -10.86 -48.94 23.80
C ASP A 782 -11.76 -47.79 24.28
N LEU A 783 -11.71 -46.63 23.62
CA LEU A 783 -12.43 -45.41 24.00
C LEU A 783 -13.12 -44.76 22.80
N GLU A 784 -14.30 -44.18 23.01
CA GLU A 784 -15.10 -43.50 21.98
C GLU A 784 -14.32 -42.34 21.31
N ALA A 785 -13.51 -41.61 22.10
CA ALA A 785 -12.65 -40.53 21.61
C ALA A 785 -11.55 -40.99 20.63
N LEU A 786 -11.25 -42.30 20.55
CA LEU A 786 -10.24 -42.89 19.67
C LEU A 786 -10.83 -43.45 18.37
N LEU A 787 -12.17 -43.52 18.27
CA LEU A 787 -12.86 -44.09 17.10
C LEU A 787 -12.48 -43.43 15.79
N PHE A 788 -12.11 -42.14 15.78
CA PHE A 788 -11.78 -41.43 14.55
C PHE A 788 -10.59 -42.02 13.78
N PHE A 789 -9.58 -42.60 14.45
CA PHE A 789 -8.47 -43.29 13.76
C PHE A 789 -8.91 -44.64 13.18
N HIS A 790 -9.98 -45.19 13.73
CA HIS A 790 -10.50 -46.52 13.44
C HIS A 790 -11.67 -46.51 12.45
N THR A 791 -12.29 -45.36 12.23
CA THR A 791 -13.25 -45.10 11.16
C THR A 791 -12.51 -44.94 9.84
N GLU A 792 -13.06 -45.49 8.75
CA GLU A 792 -12.52 -45.24 7.42
C GLU A 792 -12.77 -43.78 7.00
N PRO A 793 -11.73 -43.03 6.62
CA PRO A 793 -11.91 -41.65 6.18
C PRO A 793 -12.67 -41.62 4.85
N ALA A 794 -13.58 -40.66 4.73
CA ALA A 794 -14.31 -40.43 3.50
C ALA A 794 -13.35 -40.04 2.35
N ALA A 795 -13.56 -40.63 1.17
CA ALA A 795 -12.74 -40.38 0.00
C ALA A 795 -13.02 -38.98 -0.59
N VAL A 796 -11.94 -38.25 -0.93
CA VAL A 796 -12.08 -36.97 -1.65
C VAL A 796 -12.56 -37.23 -3.09
N PRO A 797 -13.65 -36.58 -3.54
CA PRO A 797 -14.09 -36.69 -4.92
C PRO A 797 -12.98 -36.29 -5.90
N LEU A 798 -12.72 -37.15 -6.90
CA LEU A 798 -11.70 -36.92 -7.92
C LEU A 798 -11.79 -35.55 -8.63
N PRO A 799 -12.98 -34.98 -8.91
CA PRO A 799 -13.07 -33.63 -9.49
C PRO A 799 -12.44 -32.55 -8.60
N VAL A 800 -12.52 -32.69 -7.27
CA VAL A 800 -11.89 -31.77 -6.31
C VAL A 800 -10.37 -31.92 -6.40
N LEU A 801 -9.83 -33.14 -6.32
CA LEU A 801 -8.39 -33.39 -6.39
C LEU A 801 -7.76 -32.91 -7.72
N ARG A 802 -8.48 -33.02 -8.84
CA ARG A 802 -8.00 -32.53 -10.14
C ARG A 802 -7.95 -31.00 -10.22
N ARG A 803 -8.92 -30.32 -9.60
CA ARG A 803 -9.04 -28.85 -9.65
C ARG A 803 -8.20 -28.17 -8.57
N PHE A 804 -8.08 -28.81 -7.41
CA PHE A 804 -7.37 -28.36 -6.22
C PHE A 804 -6.37 -29.47 -5.81
N PRO A 805 -5.20 -29.56 -6.47
CA PRO A 805 -4.26 -30.67 -6.26
C PRO A 805 -3.58 -30.67 -4.90
N SER A 806 -3.65 -29.58 -4.14
CA SER A 806 -2.97 -29.44 -2.87
C SER A 806 -3.95 -29.36 -1.70
N LEU A 807 -3.58 -29.97 -0.57
CA LEU A 807 -4.34 -29.94 0.67
C LEU A 807 -3.68 -28.95 1.63
N VAL A 808 -4.46 -28.13 2.33
CA VAL A 808 -3.95 -27.20 3.34
C VAL A 808 -4.73 -27.25 4.64
N GLN A 809 -4.05 -26.94 5.73
CA GLN A 809 -4.63 -26.82 7.06
C GLN A 809 -3.92 -25.73 7.85
N LEU A 810 -4.70 -24.81 8.43
CA LEU A 810 -4.20 -23.73 9.25
C LEU A 810 -4.83 -23.79 10.64
N GLY A 811 -4.05 -23.42 11.65
CA GLY A 811 -4.52 -23.30 13.02
C GLY A 811 -3.72 -22.25 13.79
N THR A 812 -4.40 -21.50 14.64
CA THR A 812 -3.80 -20.47 15.50
C THR A 812 -4.24 -20.69 16.93
N ALA A 813 -3.36 -20.43 17.89
CA ALA A 813 -3.71 -20.42 19.30
C ALA A 813 -4.77 -19.35 19.59
N THR A 814 -5.62 -19.58 20.60
CA THR A 814 -6.65 -18.62 21.04
C THR A 814 -6.07 -17.27 21.48
N ARG A 815 -4.81 -17.26 21.95
CA ARG A 815 -4.07 -16.04 22.29
C ARG A 815 -3.62 -15.21 21.08
N THR A 816 -3.62 -15.78 19.87
CA THR A 816 -3.18 -15.09 18.64
C THR A 816 -4.33 -14.24 18.10
N LEU A 817 -4.39 -12.97 18.52
CA LEU A 817 -5.43 -12.03 18.12
C LEU A 817 -5.09 -11.23 16.84
N ASP A 818 -3.83 -11.32 16.39
CA ASP A 818 -3.36 -10.62 15.20
C ASP A 818 -3.75 -11.39 13.93
N ALA A 819 -4.87 -10.99 13.34
CA ALA A 819 -5.33 -11.54 12.07
C ALA A 819 -4.36 -11.29 10.91
N GLY A 820 -3.56 -10.23 10.95
CA GLY A 820 -2.54 -9.94 9.93
C GLY A 820 -1.42 -10.97 9.94
N ALA A 821 -0.90 -11.31 11.11
CA ALA A 821 0.12 -12.36 11.27
C ALA A 821 -0.40 -13.74 10.83
N SER A 822 -1.65 -14.04 11.18
CA SER A 822 -2.33 -15.29 10.77
C SER A 822 -2.51 -15.39 9.24
N ARG A 823 -2.70 -14.25 8.55
CA ARG A 823 -2.74 -14.20 7.08
C ARG A 823 -1.36 -14.30 6.46
N SER A 824 -0.33 -13.68 7.03
CA SER A 824 1.06 -13.85 6.57
C SER A 824 1.48 -15.33 6.57
N LEU A 825 1.04 -16.08 7.57
CA LEU A 825 1.22 -17.53 7.67
C LEU A 825 0.55 -18.27 6.49
N ALA A 826 -0.70 -17.95 6.17
CA ALA A 826 -1.38 -18.48 4.98
C ALA A 826 -0.68 -18.07 3.67
N LEU A 827 -0.34 -16.80 3.55
CA LEU A 827 0.31 -16.21 2.38
C LEU A 827 1.62 -16.93 2.05
N CYS A 828 2.41 -17.26 3.07
CA CYS A 828 3.65 -18.02 2.92
C CYS A 828 3.41 -19.44 2.42
N LEU A 829 2.48 -20.18 3.02
CA LEU A 829 2.14 -21.55 2.60
C LEU A 829 1.64 -21.59 1.15
N LEU A 830 0.69 -20.71 0.81
CA LEU A 830 0.13 -20.66 -0.55
C LEU A 830 1.20 -20.26 -1.58
N SER A 831 2.12 -19.37 -1.21
CA SER A 831 3.28 -19.01 -2.04
C SER A 831 4.20 -20.21 -2.30
N ALA A 832 4.49 -21.00 -1.26
CA ALA A 832 5.32 -22.20 -1.39
C ALA A 832 4.68 -23.27 -2.30
N LEU A 833 3.38 -23.53 -2.12
CA LEU A 833 2.63 -24.48 -2.96
C LEU A 833 2.55 -24.00 -4.42
N ARG A 834 2.29 -22.71 -4.63
CA ARG A 834 2.24 -22.10 -5.96
C ARG A 834 3.61 -22.15 -6.67
N ALA A 835 4.68 -21.85 -5.95
CA ALA A 835 6.06 -21.91 -6.48
C ALA A 835 6.42 -23.31 -7.01
N ASN A 836 5.86 -24.37 -6.42
CA ASN A 836 6.04 -25.75 -6.87
C ASN A 836 4.91 -26.27 -7.78
N GLY A 837 4.18 -25.37 -8.43
CA GLY A 837 3.28 -25.70 -9.54
C GLY A 837 1.84 -26.03 -9.13
N SER A 838 1.46 -25.85 -7.87
CA SER A 838 0.06 -25.99 -7.48
C SER A 838 -0.81 -24.92 -8.15
N ARG A 839 -1.96 -25.35 -8.65
CA ARG A 839 -2.97 -24.49 -9.31
C ARG A 839 -4.15 -24.18 -8.40
N GLY A 840 -4.25 -24.84 -7.26
CA GLY A 840 -5.36 -24.71 -6.34
C GLY A 840 -5.16 -25.55 -5.09
N VAL A 841 -5.77 -25.09 -4.01
CA VAL A 841 -5.74 -25.72 -2.69
C VAL A 841 -7.15 -26.00 -2.21
N PHE A 842 -7.31 -27.02 -1.38
CA PHE A 842 -8.55 -27.24 -0.62
C PHE A 842 -8.25 -27.55 0.84
N CYS A 843 -9.26 -27.37 1.68
CA CYS A 843 -9.24 -27.77 3.09
C CYS A 843 -10.60 -28.33 3.49
N GLN A 844 -10.61 -29.07 4.59
CA GLN A 844 -11.84 -29.55 5.23
C GLN A 844 -12.04 -28.76 6.52
N VAL A 845 -13.25 -28.20 6.70
CA VAL A 845 -13.61 -27.42 7.87
C VAL A 845 -14.93 -27.94 8.44
N SER A 846 -15.06 -28.01 9.76
CA SER A 846 -16.32 -28.40 10.40
C SER A 846 -17.41 -27.35 10.13
N ALA A 847 -18.62 -27.78 9.82
CA ALA A 847 -19.80 -26.91 9.68
C ALA A 847 -20.13 -26.18 10.99
N ALA A 848 -19.73 -26.74 12.14
CA ALA A 848 -19.91 -26.12 13.45
C ALA A 848 -18.86 -25.04 13.74
N ASP A 849 -17.71 -25.03 13.04
CA ASP A 849 -16.62 -24.10 13.28
C ASP A 849 -16.77 -22.83 12.41
N GLN A 850 -17.67 -21.95 12.85
CA GLN A 850 -17.93 -20.69 12.15
C GLN A 850 -16.71 -19.76 12.10
N GLN A 851 -15.82 -19.84 13.10
CA GLN A 851 -14.62 -19.00 13.14
C GLN A 851 -13.64 -19.40 12.04
N GLN A 852 -13.37 -20.70 11.91
CA GLN A 852 -12.48 -21.22 10.87
C GLN A 852 -13.08 -21.02 9.47
N LEU A 853 -14.40 -21.22 9.30
CA LEU A 853 -15.09 -20.89 8.04
C LEU A 853 -14.92 -19.40 7.68
N SER A 854 -15.19 -18.48 8.61
CA SER A 854 -15.02 -17.03 8.40
C SER A 854 -13.57 -16.68 8.04
N PHE A 855 -12.59 -17.31 8.69
CA PHE A 855 -11.17 -17.10 8.42
C PHE A 855 -10.80 -17.52 6.99
N TYR A 856 -11.15 -18.72 6.57
CA TYR A 856 -10.88 -19.19 5.21
C TYR A 856 -11.63 -18.38 4.14
N SER A 857 -12.88 -18.00 4.39
CA SER A 857 -13.63 -17.13 3.47
C SER A 857 -12.96 -15.76 3.29
N LYS A 858 -12.40 -15.17 4.36
CA LYS A 858 -11.62 -13.92 4.28
C LYS A 858 -10.30 -14.08 3.53
N LEU A 859 -9.76 -15.30 3.46
CA LEU A 859 -8.62 -15.66 2.59
C LEU A 859 -9.07 -15.97 1.15
N GLY A 860 -10.35 -15.80 0.83
CA GLY A 860 -10.95 -16.06 -0.48
C GLY A 860 -11.06 -17.55 -0.83
N PHE A 861 -11.27 -18.41 0.17
CA PHE A 861 -11.72 -19.78 -0.07
C PHE A 861 -13.24 -19.81 -0.21
N VAL A 862 -13.74 -20.67 -1.10
CA VAL A 862 -15.16 -20.83 -1.38
C VAL A 862 -15.61 -22.26 -1.08
N ALA A 863 -16.85 -22.41 -0.60
CA ALA A 863 -17.45 -23.72 -0.42
C ALA A 863 -17.62 -24.42 -1.77
N LEU A 864 -17.20 -25.69 -1.84
CA LEU A 864 -17.31 -26.49 -3.05
C LEU A 864 -18.68 -27.19 -3.11
N PRO A 865 -19.46 -27.06 -4.20
CA PRO A 865 -20.79 -27.63 -4.31
C PRO A 865 -20.72 -29.11 -4.72
N VAL A 866 -20.07 -29.94 -3.89
CA VAL A 866 -19.90 -31.37 -4.15
C VAL A 866 -20.55 -32.16 -3.02
N ALA A 867 -21.44 -33.09 -3.38
CA ALA A 867 -22.03 -34.03 -2.43
C ALA A 867 -20.92 -34.89 -1.82
N TRP A 868 -20.59 -34.62 -0.56
CA TRP A 868 -19.62 -35.36 0.22
C TRP A 868 -20.38 -36.23 1.22
N ASP A 869 -20.80 -37.42 0.77
CA ASP A 869 -21.68 -38.29 1.55
C ASP A 869 -21.00 -38.99 2.74
N GLY A 870 -19.69 -38.80 2.95
CA GLY A 870 -18.90 -39.55 3.93
C GLY A 870 -18.57 -38.83 5.26
N CYS A 871 -18.87 -37.54 5.41
CA CYS A 871 -18.67 -36.79 6.68
C CYS A 871 -19.83 -35.82 6.92
N PRO A 872 -20.97 -36.26 7.51
CA PRO A 872 -22.04 -35.36 7.88
C PRO A 872 -21.51 -34.28 8.84
N GLY A 873 -21.59 -33.01 8.42
CA GLY A 873 -21.14 -31.86 9.22
C GLY A 873 -19.76 -31.29 8.90
N ALA A 874 -19.12 -31.62 7.77
CA ALA A 874 -17.91 -30.94 7.29
C ALA A 874 -18.09 -30.36 5.89
N TRP A 875 -17.51 -29.18 5.65
CA TRP A 875 -17.47 -28.50 4.36
C TRP A 875 -16.09 -28.64 3.73
N LEU A 876 -16.08 -28.86 2.42
CA LEU A 876 -14.89 -28.64 1.62
C LEU A 876 -14.84 -27.20 1.15
N LEU A 877 -13.72 -26.54 1.41
CA LEU A 877 -13.44 -25.22 0.86
C LEU A 877 -12.29 -25.32 -0.14
N GLY A 878 -12.39 -24.62 -1.27
CA GLY A 878 -11.36 -24.58 -2.30
C GLY A 878 -10.95 -23.15 -2.65
N ARG A 879 -9.71 -22.99 -3.12
CA ARG A 879 -9.16 -21.73 -3.61
C ARG A 879 -8.19 -21.98 -4.76
N LEU A 880 -8.30 -21.21 -5.84
CA LEU A 880 -7.34 -21.24 -6.95
C LEU A 880 -6.11 -20.38 -6.63
N LEU A 881 -4.94 -20.77 -7.14
CA LEU A 881 -3.65 -20.11 -6.93
C LEU A 881 -3.07 -19.52 -8.21
#